data_AF-A0A2E5F2Z7-F1
#
_entry.id   AF-A0A2E5F2Z7-F1
#
_cell.length_a   1.000
_cell.length_b   1.000
_cell.length_c   1.000
_cell.angle_alpha   90.00
_cell.angle_beta   90.00
_cell.angle_gamma   90.00
#
_symmetry.space_group_name_H-M   'P 1'
#
loop_
_entity.id
_entity.type
_entity.pdbx_description
1 polymer ?
#
loop_
_entity_poly.entity_id
_entity_poly.type
_entity_poly.pdbx_seq_one_letter_code
_entity_poly.pdbx_strand_id
1 'polypeptide(L)'
;MIRNLVLFTAMLLLTISCSSDSEQESDQVSTIQIPQTIDKITPDLNMRDLNVAKDQMSNRLIELGWNKPTNSSATYSIASDLQAIDIKVVKDGISKAEEYLGNYGPLKVFIIGTDVEAANVLAKEFCEWAYDRDRFDYCFNEDQGNEIREIAKHEGNNGFAQHSRGREIPNQSFVVGNPHKYSEEGYKIAIHEYVHIYQNAHIYEEGMPIWLEEGSAEYLAQQLSGNYESFLRQSIKDTKRLRREHSDIQIKDIATSELREKIQKKCDDYCTWVLQYKTGAIATAFLISQTSLDYFYKTYIPSIFYLGEEKAFESSFGVTFDEFYVIFEEFLNKSDEEQENILNSNPNSGSPSGPPASGPPSFRSLPELGVKVEYSDQVKLWGENCTNDPFYGTVEIPIIDYFNNLEAKTWDVFRNETYSFRDGDKVSRNGPFTTWYFGMFLQDVSSNVPEKFESISYGSHPEYFWEDYVNYVVTVCETFHGRDTLRNAMLAHSKLMNWNTRWPGHASKWEPFPYIETGREVFKAPSPSGLEHYTKYITASGVIIVGGEKVPARAMLAAYDRVNYMLSARPEFHDILKENNVRISLFGPGSESTTSELPEFEGLDEPGGFSMGVTDAAMTANVEWLCYPGNPDRGGDPVMHELVHTLNGIVFEQINELYFYERIYDLALSAIDKGIFATNYTQHLDDGEQQGMKHYVGEYWAMTVEGYLMDMEGFKYSHDTHEWIKENDPELYDLIIRYFPTQKWDQCTGELKN
;
A
#
# COMPACT_ATOMS: atom_id res chain seq x y z
N MET A 1 -61.78 10.70 9.19
CA MET A 1 -61.03 10.07 10.29
C MET A 1 -59.62 10.65 10.26
N ILE A 2 -59.40 11.84 10.84
CA ILE A 2 -58.80 12.10 12.18
C ILE A 2 -57.52 11.24 12.37
N ARG A 3 -56.32 11.76 12.05
CA ARG A 3 -55.39 12.63 12.82
C ARG A 3 -54.51 11.87 13.83
N ASN A 4 -53.20 12.09 13.69
CA ASN A 4 -52.20 12.33 14.74
C ASN A 4 -51.80 11.16 15.67
N LEU A 5 -50.65 11.10 16.34
CA LEU A 5 -49.32 11.76 16.38
C LEU A 5 -48.69 11.25 17.71
N VAL A 6 -47.43 10.83 17.74
CA VAL A 6 -46.39 11.17 18.77
C VAL A 6 -46.55 10.72 20.25
N LEU A 7 -45.55 9.90 20.66
CA LEU A 7 -44.67 9.94 21.87
C LEU A 7 -45.15 9.69 23.33
N PHE A 8 -44.15 9.16 24.09
CA PHE A 8 -43.91 9.14 25.55
C PHE A 8 -44.83 8.20 26.38
N THR A 9 -44.41 7.46 27.42
CA THR A 9 -43.45 7.73 28.52
C THR A 9 -43.21 6.44 29.35
N ALA A 10 -42.27 6.53 30.29
CA ALA A 10 -41.66 5.50 31.15
C ALA A 10 -42.47 4.97 32.37
N MET A 11 -41.78 4.13 33.19
CA MET A 11 -42.02 3.73 34.60
C MET A 11 -43.00 2.55 34.82
N LEU A 12 -42.85 1.57 35.74
CA LEU A 12 -42.03 1.37 36.96
C LEU A 12 -42.24 -0.07 37.52
N LEU A 13 -41.21 -0.70 38.14
CA LEU A 13 -41.17 -1.52 39.41
C LEU A 13 -42.12 -2.75 39.61
N LEU A 14 -41.89 -3.82 40.40
CA LEU A 14 -41.10 -4.14 41.62
C LEU A 14 -41.20 -5.69 41.88
N THR A 15 -40.20 -6.42 42.39
CA THR A 15 -40.00 -6.90 43.80
C THR A 15 -38.88 -7.99 43.78
N ILE A 16 -37.75 -7.99 44.52
CA ILE A 16 -37.35 -8.00 45.97
C ILE A 16 -37.17 -9.42 46.59
N SER A 17 -35.95 -9.69 47.13
CA SER A 17 -35.62 -10.37 48.41
C SER A 17 -34.09 -10.62 48.53
N CYS A 18 -33.27 -9.82 49.24
CA CYS A 18 -32.78 -9.92 50.66
C CYS A 18 -31.97 -11.21 51.01
N SER A 19 -30.88 -11.26 51.78
CA SER A 19 -29.92 -10.35 52.47
C SER A 19 -28.95 -11.19 53.35
N SER A 20 -27.70 -10.79 53.61
CA SER A 20 -27.09 -10.71 54.97
C SER A 20 -25.60 -10.27 54.98
N ASP A 21 -25.30 -9.40 55.94
CA ASP A 21 -24.09 -8.58 56.15
C ASP A 21 -22.96 -9.25 56.97
N SER A 22 -21.73 -8.70 56.92
CA SER A 22 -21.02 -8.18 58.12
C SER A 22 -19.74 -7.39 57.77
N GLU A 23 -19.47 -6.38 58.60
CA GLU A 23 -18.52 -5.26 58.50
C GLU A 23 -17.06 -5.59 58.92
N GLN A 24 -16.05 -4.80 58.49
CA GLN A 24 -15.37 -3.72 59.28
C GLN A 24 -13.95 -3.31 58.75
N GLU A 25 -13.75 -1.98 58.56
CA GLU A 25 -12.56 -1.07 58.72
C GLU A 25 -11.10 -1.53 58.43
N SER A 26 -10.11 -0.71 58.03
CA SER A 26 -9.90 0.69 57.60
C SER A 26 -8.43 0.81 57.11
N ASP A 27 -8.10 1.69 56.15
CA ASP A 27 -6.99 2.67 56.27
C ASP A 27 -6.91 3.59 55.03
N GLN A 28 -6.83 4.89 55.30
CA GLN A 28 -6.74 6.01 54.35
C GLN A 28 -5.31 6.36 53.99
N VAL A 29 -5.10 7.11 52.88
CA VAL A 29 -4.30 8.37 52.72
C VAL A 29 -4.45 8.78 51.24
N SER A 30 -5.44 9.63 50.89
CA SER A 30 -5.43 11.10 50.79
C SER A 30 -4.66 11.70 49.59
N THR A 31 -5.46 12.11 48.60
CA THR A 31 -5.21 13.13 47.57
C THR A 31 -4.93 14.50 48.20
N ILE A 32 -3.91 15.22 47.70
CA ILE A 32 -3.70 16.65 47.98
C ILE A 32 -3.40 17.38 46.65
N GLN A 33 -4.27 18.35 46.34
CA GLN A 33 -4.10 19.37 45.31
C GLN A 33 -3.03 20.40 45.71
N ILE A 34 -2.31 20.94 44.72
CA ILE A 34 -1.45 22.13 44.84
C ILE A 34 -1.82 23.13 43.72
N PRO A 35 -1.80 24.46 43.98
CA PRO A 35 -2.75 25.44 43.46
C PRO A 35 -2.28 26.29 42.27
N GLN A 36 -3.26 26.95 41.63
CA GLN A 36 -3.09 27.95 40.59
C GLN A 36 -2.66 29.34 41.10
N THR A 37 -2.03 30.08 40.17
CA THR A 37 -1.69 31.53 40.10
C THR A 37 -0.26 31.90 40.54
N ILE A 38 0.57 32.60 39.75
CA ILE A 38 0.35 33.83 38.94
C ILE A 38 1.29 33.92 37.70
N ASP A 39 0.71 34.21 36.53
CA ASP A 39 1.10 35.07 35.38
C ASP A 39 2.57 35.49 35.10
N LYS A 40 3.05 35.46 33.82
CA LYS A 40 2.83 36.49 32.75
C LYS A 40 3.77 36.37 31.51
N ILE A 41 3.18 36.56 30.30
CA ILE A 41 3.75 37.06 28.99
C ILE A 41 4.44 35.97 28.11
N THR A 42 4.01 35.58 26.88
CA THR A 42 3.51 36.29 25.67
C THR A 42 2.80 35.30 24.69
N PRO A 43 2.19 35.76 23.56
CA PRO A 43 0.77 35.62 23.21
C PRO A 43 0.35 34.34 22.46
N ASP A 44 -0.95 34.06 22.54
CA ASP A 44 -1.74 33.15 21.71
C ASP A 44 -1.34 33.18 20.22
N LEU A 45 -0.76 32.08 19.75
CA LEU A 45 -0.92 31.61 18.37
C LEU A 45 -2.01 30.54 18.42
N ASN A 46 -3.18 30.85 17.87
CA ASN A 46 -4.30 29.92 17.79
C ASN A 46 -3.91 28.75 16.85
N MET A 47 -4.30 27.50 17.12
CA MET A 47 -3.96 26.36 16.24
C MET A 47 -4.39 26.59 14.78
N ARG A 48 -5.48 27.33 14.56
CA ARG A 48 -5.90 27.75 13.21
C ARG A 48 -4.90 28.66 12.52
N ASP A 49 -4.29 29.60 13.25
CA ASP A 49 -3.30 30.52 12.70
C ASP A 49 -1.98 29.80 12.39
N LEU A 50 -1.64 28.76 13.19
CA LEU A 50 -0.52 27.85 12.92
C LEU A 50 -0.75 27.00 11.66
N ASN A 51 -1.93 26.40 11.48
CA ASN A 51 -2.26 25.63 10.28
C ASN A 51 -2.26 26.52 9.02
N VAL A 52 -2.84 27.73 9.09
CA VAL A 52 -2.82 28.69 7.99
C VAL A 52 -1.40 29.11 7.62
N ALA A 53 -0.52 29.34 8.60
CA ALA A 53 0.88 29.68 8.35
C ALA A 53 1.68 28.50 7.76
N LYS A 54 1.40 27.27 8.19
CA LYS A 54 1.97 26.03 7.64
C LYS A 54 1.57 25.84 6.18
N ASP A 55 0.29 26.00 5.86
CA ASP A 55 -0.22 25.94 4.48
C ASP A 55 0.39 27.01 3.57
N GLN A 56 0.61 28.22 4.08
CA GLN A 56 1.28 29.29 3.32
C GLN A 56 2.73 28.94 2.97
N MET A 57 3.48 28.31 3.88
CA MET A 57 4.86 27.88 3.61
C MET A 57 4.89 26.75 2.58
N SER A 58 4.04 25.72 2.75
CA SER A 58 3.92 24.62 1.78
C SER A 58 3.64 25.15 0.37
N ASN A 59 2.61 25.98 0.21
CA ASN A 59 2.22 26.51 -1.10
C ASN A 59 3.34 27.34 -1.73
N ARG A 60 4.01 28.18 -0.92
CA ARG A 60 5.16 28.95 -1.38
C ARG A 60 6.31 28.06 -1.87
N LEU A 61 6.64 26.98 -1.15
CA LEU A 61 7.71 26.06 -1.55
C LEU A 61 7.35 25.32 -2.85
N ILE A 62 6.08 24.94 -3.04
CA ILE A 62 5.59 24.36 -4.31
C ILE A 62 5.76 25.35 -5.46
N GLU A 63 5.32 26.60 -5.29
CA GLU A 63 5.44 27.65 -6.32
C GLU A 63 6.89 27.90 -6.74
N LEU A 64 7.81 27.79 -5.79
CA LEU A 64 9.25 27.93 -6.02
C LEU A 64 9.90 26.66 -6.59
N GLY A 65 9.15 25.56 -6.74
CA GLY A 65 9.65 24.28 -7.23
C GLY A 65 10.61 23.57 -6.27
N TRP A 66 10.51 23.84 -4.97
CA TRP A 66 11.41 23.29 -3.94
C TRP A 66 11.38 21.76 -3.88
N ASN A 67 10.17 21.19 -3.99
CA ASN A 67 9.92 19.75 -3.92
C ASN A 67 10.04 19.06 -5.29
N LYS A 68 10.69 19.68 -6.27
CA LYS A 68 10.82 19.15 -7.63
C LYS A 68 12.28 19.06 -8.07
N PRO A 69 12.63 18.13 -8.97
CA PRO A 69 13.94 18.10 -9.57
C PRO A 69 14.26 19.40 -10.34
N THR A 70 15.52 19.82 -10.29
CA THR A 70 16.06 21.01 -10.95
C THR A 70 17.14 20.63 -11.95
N ASN A 71 17.29 21.43 -13.01
CA ASN A 71 18.40 21.32 -13.95
C ASN A 71 19.65 22.08 -13.46
N SER A 72 19.57 22.75 -12.31
CA SER A 72 20.68 23.52 -11.75
C SER A 72 21.67 22.58 -11.07
N SER A 73 22.91 22.55 -11.54
CA SER A 73 23.95 21.76 -10.89
C SER A 73 24.34 22.33 -9.52
N ALA A 74 24.75 21.46 -8.61
CA ALA A 74 25.32 21.88 -7.33
C ALA A 74 26.53 22.82 -7.53
N THR A 75 26.62 23.82 -6.67
CA THR A 75 27.79 24.71 -6.59
C THR A 75 28.72 24.25 -5.48
N TYR A 76 30.03 24.54 -5.57
CA TYR A 76 31.03 23.99 -4.67
C TYR A 76 31.92 25.09 -4.09
N SER A 77 32.15 25.03 -2.78
CA SER A 77 33.14 25.86 -2.07
C SER A 77 34.13 24.92 -1.40
N ILE A 78 35.41 25.08 -1.71
CA ILE A 78 36.42 24.05 -1.48
C ILE A 78 37.60 24.65 -0.74
N ALA A 79 38.05 23.99 0.33
CA ALA A 79 39.21 24.43 1.09
C ALA A 79 40.48 24.32 0.23
N SER A 80 41.40 25.28 0.37
CA SER A 80 42.58 25.41 -0.50
C SER A 80 43.60 24.29 -0.36
N ASP A 81 43.53 23.51 0.72
CA ASP A 81 44.43 22.41 1.03
C ASP A 81 43.95 21.05 0.47
N LEU A 82 42.77 21.01 -0.16
CA LEU A 82 42.22 19.80 -0.78
C LEU A 82 42.76 19.58 -2.20
N GLN A 83 42.93 18.31 -2.56
CA GLN A 83 43.39 17.87 -3.87
C GLN A 83 42.22 17.60 -4.83
N ALA A 84 42.51 17.51 -6.12
CA ALA A 84 41.50 17.22 -7.14
C ALA A 84 40.76 15.89 -6.89
N ILE A 85 41.42 14.92 -6.24
CA ILE A 85 40.83 13.63 -5.91
C ILE A 85 39.76 13.79 -4.81
N ASP A 86 40.01 14.60 -3.77
CA ASP A 86 39.05 14.95 -2.71
C ASP A 86 37.75 15.55 -3.26
N ILE A 87 37.89 16.42 -4.25
CA ILE A 87 36.75 17.03 -4.92
C ILE A 87 35.99 15.99 -5.75
N LYS A 88 36.72 15.11 -6.45
CA LYS A 88 36.13 14.09 -7.31
C LYS A 88 35.30 13.09 -6.53
N VAL A 89 35.78 12.59 -5.39
CA VAL A 89 35.06 11.57 -4.61
C VAL A 89 33.71 12.08 -4.10
N VAL A 90 33.66 13.34 -3.66
CA VAL A 90 32.40 13.98 -3.22
C VAL A 90 31.45 14.16 -4.40
N LYS A 91 31.96 14.65 -5.55
CA LYS A 91 31.15 14.81 -6.76
C LYS A 91 30.60 13.50 -7.28
N ASP A 92 31.40 12.44 -7.30
CA ASP A 92 30.96 11.13 -7.75
C ASP A 92 29.85 10.58 -6.84
N GLY A 93 29.93 10.81 -5.51
CA GLY A 93 28.90 10.42 -4.56
C GLY A 93 27.59 11.16 -4.79
N ILE A 94 27.65 12.48 -4.94
CA ILE A 94 26.49 13.32 -5.29
C ILE A 94 25.85 12.84 -6.59
N SER A 95 26.65 12.67 -7.65
CA SER A 95 26.13 12.21 -8.95
C SER A 95 25.49 10.83 -8.86
N LYS A 96 25.97 9.94 -7.97
CA LYS A 96 25.34 8.64 -7.74
C LYS A 96 23.98 8.77 -7.05
N ALA A 97 23.87 9.67 -6.08
CA ALA A 97 22.61 9.96 -5.42
C ALA A 97 21.61 10.63 -6.39
N GLU A 98 22.06 11.61 -7.17
CA GLU A 98 21.28 12.30 -8.21
C GLU A 98 20.77 11.34 -9.29
N GLU A 99 21.55 10.33 -9.69
CA GLU A 99 21.12 9.30 -10.63
C GLU A 99 19.92 8.50 -10.12
N TYR A 100 19.84 8.27 -8.81
CA TYR A 100 18.78 7.47 -8.19
C TYR A 100 17.56 8.31 -7.77
N LEU A 101 17.80 9.45 -7.11
CA LEU A 101 16.79 10.29 -6.48
C LEU A 101 16.33 11.46 -7.37
N GLY A 102 17.09 11.80 -8.40
CA GLY A 102 16.92 13.05 -9.14
C GLY A 102 17.72 14.20 -8.52
N ASN A 103 17.86 15.30 -9.27
CA ASN A 103 18.65 16.45 -8.85
C ASN A 103 17.81 17.50 -8.10
N TYR A 104 18.05 17.75 -6.81
CA TYR A 104 17.32 18.72 -5.98
C TYR A 104 18.21 19.88 -5.52
N GLY A 105 17.62 21.08 -5.42
CA GLY A 105 18.35 22.31 -5.09
C GLY A 105 17.46 23.56 -5.10
N PRO A 106 18.05 24.77 -5.04
CA PRO A 106 19.48 25.08 -5.25
C PRO A 106 20.40 24.51 -4.17
N LEU A 107 21.45 23.78 -4.58
CA LEU A 107 22.39 23.11 -3.68
C LEU A 107 23.79 23.75 -3.73
N LYS A 108 24.37 24.00 -2.55
CA LYS A 108 25.77 24.38 -2.39
C LYS A 108 26.51 23.45 -1.44
N VAL A 109 27.60 22.89 -1.92
CA VAL A 109 28.41 21.89 -1.21
C VAL A 109 29.69 22.53 -0.72
N PHE A 110 30.01 22.31 0.56
CA PHE A 110 31.22 22.81 1.20
C PHE A 110 32.14 21.64 1.52
N ILE A 111 33.33 21.60 0.92
CA ILE A 111 34.32 20.55 1.15
C ILE A 111 35.45 21.12 1.99
N ILE A 112 35.59 20.60 3.22
CA ILE A 112 36.46 21.15 4.26
C ILE A 112 37.68 20.25 4.42
N GLY A 113 38.87 20.85 4.36
CA GLY A 113 40.14 20.19 4.66
C GLY A 113 40.57 20.38 6.10
N THR A 114 41.89 20.45 6.30
CA THR A 114 42.56 20.66 7.59
C THR A 114 43.02 22.11 7.79
N ASP A 115 43.01 22.94 6.74
CA ASP A 115 43.36 24.36 6.83
C ASP A 115 42.26 25.16 7.53
N VAL A 116 42.51 25.53 8.79
CA VAL A 116 41.59 26.29 9.65
C VAL A 116 41.28 27.68 9.10
N GLU A 117 42.24 28.35 8.43
CA GLU A 117 42.00 29.67 7.84
C GLU A 117 41.11 29.56 6.60
N ALA A 118 41.33 28.54 5.77
CA ALA A 118 40.43 28.24 4.65
C ALA A 118 39.02 27.88 5.16
N ALA A 119 38.91 27.02 6.18
CA ALA A 119 37.65 26.66 6.81
C ALA A 119 36.93 27.87 7.41
N ASN A 120 37.65 28.83 7.99
CA ASN A 120 37.09 30.07 8.50
C ASN A 120 36.48 30.95 7.39
N VAL A 121 37.08 30.98 6.19
CA VAL A 121 36.50 31.66 5.02
C VAL A 121 35.23 30.94 4.56
N LEU A 122 35.29 29.62 4.45
CA LEU A 122 34.14 28.80 4.03
C LEU A 122 32.98 28.86 5.03
N ALA A 123 33.26 28.95 6.33
CA ALA A 123 32.24 29.13 7.36
C ALA A 123 31.46 30.44 7.18
N LYS A 124 32.12 31.54 6.76
CA LYS A 124 31.42 32.80 6.45
C LYS A 124 30.52 32.64 5.24
N GLU A 125 31.05 32.03 4.18
CA GLU A 125 30.31 31.79 2.94
C GLU A 125 29.11 30.86 3.16
N PHE A 126 29.25 29.84 4.02
CA PHE A 126 28.17 28.98 4.46
C PHE A 126 27.08 29.76 5.18
N CYS A 127 27.44 30.57 6.18
CA CYS A 127 26.47 31.36 6.93
C CYS A 127 25.76 32.41 6.06
N GLU A 128 26.46 33.04 5.11
CA GLU A 128 25.83 33.94 4.13
C GLU A 128 24.85 33.22 3.21
N TRP A 129 25.16 31.99 2.82
CA TRP A 129 24.30 31.16 1.98
C TRP A 129 23.05 30.71 2.74
N ALA A 130 23.23 30.07 3.89
CA ALA A 130 22.20 29.31 4.58
C ALA A 130 21.38 30.10 5.61
N TYR A 131 21.89 31.21 6.14
CA TYR A 131 21.22 31.96 7.22
C TYR A 131 20.84 33.38 6.79
N ASP A 132 19.75 33.89 7.36
CA ASP A 132 19.37 35.29 7.20
C ASP A 132 20.39 36.21 7.86
N ARG A 133 20.48 37.45 7.39
CA ARG A 133 21.56 38.38 7.79
C ARG A 133 21.62 38.63 9.30
N ASP A 134 20.48 38.61 9.97
CA ASP A 134 20.35 38.77 11.41
C ASP A 134 20.77 37.53 12.21
N ARG A 135 20.80 36.35 11.57
CA ARG A 135 21.27 35.09 12.14
C ARG A 135 22.72 34.74 11.79
N PHE A 136 23.40 35.61 11.03
CA PHE A 136 24.78 35.38 10.62
C PHE A 136 25.73 35.16 11.80
N ASP A 137 25.69 36.04 12.81
CA ASP A 137 26.60 35.94 13.96
C ASP A 137 26.37 34.67 14.79
N TYR A 138 25.11 34.23 14.90
CA TYR A 138 24.76 32.96 15.53
C TYR A 138 25.33 31.78 14.74
N CYS A 139 25.05 31.72 13.43
CA CYS A 139 25.62 30.69 12.56
C CYS A 139 27.13 30.63 12.68
N PHE A 140 27.77 31.80 12.57
CA PHE A 140 29.21 31.89 12.48
C PHE A 140 29.90 31.56 13.80
N ASN A 141 29.39 32.01 14.95
CA ASN A 141 30.09 31.89 16.23
C ASN A 141 29.62 30.73 17.11
N GLU A 142 28.35 30.34 17.02
CA GLU A 142 27.70 29.46 18.01
C GLU A 142 27.16 28.15 17.41
N ASP A 143 27.03 28.06 16.08
CA ASP A 143 26.32 26.97 15.39
C ASP A 143 27.18 26.37 14.24
N GLN A 144 26.59 25.92 13.14
CA GLN A 144 27.23 25.23 12.01
C GLN A 144 28.49 25.91 11.43
N GLY A 145 28.59 27.25 11.45
CA GLY A 145 29.82 27.94 11.04
C GLY A 145 31.00 27.67 11.98
N ASN A 146 30.72 27.45 13.26
CA ASN A 146 31.71 26.97 14.23
C ASN A 146 32.07 25.50 13.99
N GLU A 147 31.09 24.65 13.70
CA GLU A 147 31.33 23.24 13.37
C GLU A 147 32.25 23.06 12.15
N ILE A 148 32.07 23.86 11.10
CA ILE A 148 32.98 23.89 9.93
C ILE A 148 34.44 24.13 10.34
N ARG A 149 34.68 25.06 11.26
CA ARG A 149 36.05 25.34 11.74
C ARG A 149 36.58 24.22 12.64
N GLU A 150 35.72 23.63 13.47
CA GLU A 150 36.08 22.51 14.32
C GLU A 150 36.39 21.24 13.49
N ILE A 151 35.72 21.01 12.35
CA ILE A 151 36.07 19.95 11.39
C ILE A 151 37.53 20.08 10.94
N ALA A 152 37.97 21.29 10.55
CA ALA A 152 39.35 21.51 10.13
C ALA A 152 40.34 21.36 11.29
N LYS A 153 40.02 21.98 12.44
CA LYS A 153 40.87 21.97 13.64
C LYS A 153 41.07 20.58 14.24
N HIS A 154 40.05 19.74 14.18
CA HIS A 154 40.08 18.36 14.69
C HIS A 154 40.31 17.32 13.59
N GLU A 155 40.50 17.78 12.35
CA GLU A 155 40.70 16.93 11.17
C GLU A 155 39.64 15.81 11.05
N GLY A 156 38.39 16.18 11.34
CA GLY A 156 37.23 15.28 11.38
C GLY A 156 36.67 14.94 10.00
N ASN A 157 36.04 13.78 9.87
CA ASN A 157 35.35 13.31 8.66
C ASN A 157 33.84 13.52 8.69
N ASN A 158 33.32 14.28 9.65
CA ASN A 158 31.87 14.47 9.80
C ASN A 158 31.30 15.26 8.60
N GLY A 159 30.03 14.99 8.32
CA GLY A 159 29.19 15.78 7.41
C GLY A 159 27.93 16.26 8.12
N PHE A 160 27.29 17.27 7.55
CA PHE A 160 25.97 17.71 7.96
C PHE A 160 25.29 18.50 6.83
N ALA A 161 23.96 18.48 6.81
CA ALA A 161 23.12 19.21 5.87
C ALA A 161 22.36 20.36 6.54
N GLN A 162 21.98 21.35 5.73
CA GLN A 162 21.24 22.55 6.13
C GLN A 162 20.20 22.91 5.08
N HIS A 163 18.97 23.14 5.55
CA HIS A 163 17.78 23.21 4.70
C HIS A 163 17.01 24.51 4.95
N SER A 164 17.38 25.55 4.23
CA SER A 164 17.00 26.94 4.51
C SER A 164 15.66 27.35 3.88
N ARG A 165 14.61 26.56 4.12
CA ARG A 165 13.27 26.69 3.51
C ARG A 165 12.58 28.03 3.77
N GLY A 166 12.78 28.56 4.98
CA GLY A 166 12.15 29.79 5.45
C GLY A 166 12.70 31.08 4.83
N ARG A 167 13.85 31.01 4.13
CA ARG A 167 14.47 32.18 3.48
C ARG A 167 13.62 32.69 2.34
N GLU A 168 13.70 33.99 2.03
CA GLU A 168 13.05 34.61 0.85
C GLU A 168 13.37 33.87 -0.46
N ILE A 169 14.62 33.41 -0.60
CA ILE A 169 15.05 32.47 -1.63
C ILE A 169 15.51 31.19 -0.92
N PRO A 170 14.69 30.12 -0.91
CA PRO A 170 15.05 28.86 -0.31
C PRO A 170 16.31 28.28 -0.95
N ASN A 171 17.16 27.68 -0.13
CA ASN A 171 18.35 26.97 -0.60
C ASN A 171 18.70 25.81 0.32
N GLN A 172 19.56 24.94 -0.20
CA GLN A 172 20.11 23.81 0.53
C GLN A 172 21.63 23.85 0.49
N SER A 173 22.26 23.31 1.53
CA SER A 173 23.70 23.13 1.57
C SER A 173 24.07 21.94 2.43
N PHE A 174 25.22 21.33 2.17
CA PHE A 174 25.81 20.40 3.10
C PHE A 174 27.34 20.51 3.11
N VAL A 175 27.94 19.96 4.15
CA VAL A 175 29.37 19.98 4.43
C VAL A 175 29.91 18.55 4.39
N VAL A 176 31.08 18.36 3.77
CA VAL A 176 31.85 17.11 3.83
C VAL A 176 33.27 17.42 4.34
N GLY A 177 33.63 16.86 5.50
CA GLY A 177 34.97 16.99 6.08
C GLY A 177 35.95 15.92 5.59
N ASN A 178 37.16 16.35 5.22
CA ASN A 178 38.35 15.50 5.00
C ASN A 178 38.10 14.19 4.20
N PRO A 179 37.52 14.26 2.99
CA PRO A 179 36.90 13.11 2.32
C PRO A 179 37.82 11.92 1.99
N HIS A 180 39.12 12.11 1.72
CA HIS A 180 40.06 10.97 1.53
C HIS A 180 40.85 10.55 2.75
N LYS A 181 40.86 11.35 3.82
CA LYS A 181 41.71 11.04 4.99
C LYS A 181 41.33 9.69 5.61
N TYR A 182 40.08 9.26 5.44
CA TYR A 182 39.51 8.05 6.02
C TYR A 182 39.00 7.05 4.95
N SER A 183 39.66 6.97 3.79
CA SER A 183 39.35 6.06 2.65
C SER A 183 38.16 6.50 1.77
N GLU A 184 37.37 5.56 1.19
CA GLU A 184 36.21 5.83 0.33
C GLU A 184 35.00 6.43 1.09
N GLU A 185 35.15 6.76 2.38
CA GLU A 185 34.09 7.32 3.21
C GLU A 185 33.54 8.64 2.66
N GLY A 186 34.36 9.49 2.04
CA GLY A 186 33.90 10.72 1.41
C GLY A 186 32.84 10.51 0.32
N TYR A 187 32.88 9.38 -0.39
CA TYR A 187 31.88 9.02 -1.39
C TYR A 187 30.53 8.69 -0.73
N LYS A 188 30.56 7.86 0.30
CA LYS A 188 29.37 7.45 1.08
C LYS A 188 28.76 8.63 1.82
N ILE A 189 29.59 9.45 2.50
CA ILE A 189 29.14 10.65 3.20
C ILE A 189 28.47 11.61 2.22
N ALA A 190 29.04 11.84 1.03
CA ALA A 190 28.41 12.69 0.04
C ALA A 190 27.05 12.17 -0.43
N ILE A 191 26.87 10.85 -0.55
CA ILE A 191 25.55 10.25 -0.81
C ILE A 191 24.61 10.51 0.36
N HIS A 192 25.04 10.19 1.59
CA HIS A 192 24.25 10.36 2.82
C HIS A 192 23.71 11.80 2.95
N GLU A 193 24.58 12.79 2.86
CA GLU A 193 24.19 14.20 2.93
C GLU A 193 23.27 14.60 1.77
N TYR A 194 23.43 14.01 0.59
CA TYR A 194 22.51 14.23 -0.53
C TYR A 194 21.13 13.64 -0.26
N VAL A 195 21.03 12.49 0.43
CA VAL A 195 19.73 11.95 0.85
C VAL A 195 19.00 12.93 1.76
N HIS A 196 19.71 13.64 2.65
CA HIS A 196 19.10 14.72 3.43
C HIS A 196 18.58 15.85 2.54
N ILE A 197 19.30 16.23 1.47
CA ILE A 197 18.79 17.22 0.50
C ILE A 197 17.47 16.77 -0.12
N TYR A 198 17.37 15.49 -0.47
CA TYR A 198 16.17 14.90 -1.05
C TYR A 198 15.02 14.80 -0.03
N GLN A 199 15.26 14.22 1.16
CA GLN A 199 14.27 14.14 2.24
C GLN A 199 13.70 15.53 2.55
N ASN A 200 14.58 16.51 2.72
CA ASN A 200 14.19 17.85 3.10
C ASN A 200 13.58 18.67 1.95
N ALA A 201 13.74 18.24 0.69
CA ALA A 201 12.93 18.73 -0.42
C ALA A 201 11.44 18.34 -0.27
N HIS A 202 11.15 17.25 0.42
CA HIS A 202 9.80 16.69 0.59
C HIS A 202 9.23 16.87 2.01
N ILE A 203 9.82 17.75 2.82
CA ILE A 203 9.35 18.10 4.17
C ILE A 203 9.27 19.62 4.26
N TYR A 204 8.17 20.17 4.79
CA TYR A 204 7.96 21.62 4.95
C TYR A 204 7.63 22.08 6.38
N GLU A 205 7.39 21.16 7.32
CA GLU A 205 7.05 21.46 8.73
C GLU A 205 8.10 20.91 9.70
N GLU A 206 7.74 19.84 10.42
CA GLU A 206 8.55 19.09 11.36
C GLU A 206 9.39 18.08 10.59
N GLY A 207 10.64 17.93 11.02
CA GLY A 207 11.53 16.91 10.48
C GLY A 207 10.99 15.53 10.83
N MET A 208 11.23 14.57 9.94
CA MET A 208 10.94 13.16 10.18
C MET A 208 11.65 12.65 11.46
N PRO A 209 11.24 11.51 12.05
CA PRO A 209 11.85 11.03 13.28
C PRO A 209 13.33 10.81 13.04
N ILE A 210 14.21 11.23 13.95
CA ILE A 210 15.66 11.24 13.68
C ILE A 210 16.17 9.86 13.26
N TRP A 211 15.63 8.79 13.84
CA TRP A 211 16.00 7.42 13.47
C TRP A 211 15.64 7.08 12.01
N LEU A 212 14.57 7.66 11.48
CA LEU A 212 14.13 7.48 10.11
C LEU A 212 14.91 8.39 9.16
N GLU A 213 15.19 9.63 9.57
CA GLU A 213 15.99 10.59 8.78
C GLU A 213 17.39 10.05 8.54
N GLU A 214 18.11 9.80 9.62
CA GLU A 214 19.50 9.32 9.60
C GLU A 214 19.58 7.87 9.13
N GLY A 215 18.62 7.04 9.54
CA GLY A 215 18.57 5.63 9.19
C GLY A 215 18.36 5.42 7.70
N SER A 216 17.44 6.16 7.09
CA SER A 216 17.20 6.04 5.65
C SER A 216 18.26 6.74 4.80
N ALA A 217 18.91 7.80 5.30
CA ALA A 217 20.09 8.36 4.63
C ALA A 217 21.26 7.38 4.62
N GLU A 218 21.58 6.77 5.78
CA GLU A 218 22.68 5.82 5.89
C GLU A 218 22.35 4.52 5.13
N TYR A 219 21.12 4.03 5.19
CA TYR A 219 20.69 2.86 4.42
C TYR A 219 20.97 3.02 2.93
N LEU A 220 20.49 4.11 2.31
CA LEU A 220 20.66 4.33 0.87
C LEU A 220 22.12 4.61 0.51
N ALA A 221 22.85 5.35 1.36
CA ALA A 221 24.28 5.56 1.15
C ALA A 221 25.07 4.25 1.14
N GLN A 222 24.73 3.30 2.02
CA GLN A 222 25.37 1.98 2.08
C GLN A 222 24.98 1.11 0.88
N GLN A 223 23.73 1.21 0.39
CA GLN A 223 23.28 0.55 -0.85
C GLN A 223 24.04 1.07 -2.07
N LEU A 224 24.05 2.38 -2.28
CA LEU A 224 24.64 3.01 -3.46
C LEU A 224 26.18 2.95 -3.46
N SER A 225 26.82 2.86 -2.29
CA SER A 225 28.25 2.62 -2.16
C SER A 225 28.67 1.14 -2.25
N GLY A 226 27.71 0.21 -2.32
CA GLY A 226 27.98 -1.22 -2.47
C GLY A 226 28.44 -1.93 -1.18
N ASN A 227 28.27 -1.30 -0.02
CA ASN A 227 28.72 -1.81 1.28
C ASN A 227 27.60 -2.43 2.13
N TYR A 228 26.35 -2.38 1.63
CA TYR A 228 25.14 -2.71 2.37
C TYR A 228 25.17 -4.06 3.11
N GLU A 229 25.53 -5.17 2.46
CA GLU A 229 25.48 -6.49 3.12
C GLU A 229 26.39 -6.55 4.36
N SER A 230 27.61 -6.01 4.24
CA SER A 230 28.57 -6.01 5.33
C SER A 230 28.13 -5.07 6.45
N PHE A 231 27.59 -3.90 6.08
CA PHE A 231 27.02 -2.93 7.00
C PHE A 231 25.84 -3.52 7.76
N LEU A 232 24.88 -4.14 7.08
CA LEU A 232 23.65 -4.68 7.66
C LEU A 232 23.97 -5.74 8.73
N ARG A 233 24.84 -6.70 8.40
CA ARG A 233 25.28 -7.74 9.34
C ARG A 233 25.92 -7.16 10.59
N GLN A 234 26.71 -6.10 10.43
CA GLN A 234 27.34 -5.42 11.56
C GLN A 234 26.30 -4.64 12.38
N SER A 235 25.37 -3.95 11.71
CA SER A 235 24.27 -3.22 12.34
C SER A 235 23.41 -4.14 13.22
N ILE A 236 23.05 -5.34 12.75
CA ILE A 236 22.25 -6.30 13.52
C ILE A 236 22.97 -6.67 14.83
N LYS A 237 24.28 -6.93 14.76
CA LYS A 237 25.11 -7.26 15.92
C LYS A 237 25.22 -6.10 16.91
N ASP A 238 25.43 -4.88 16.40
CA ASP A 238 25.57 -3.68 17.22
C ASP A 238 24.25 -3.33 17.91
N THR A 239 23.12 -3.42 17.20
CA THR A 239 21.77 -3.23 17.77
C THR A 239 21.47 -4.28 18.84
N LYS A 240 21.79 -5.56 18.62
CA LYS A 240 21.63 -6.60 19.66
C LYS A 240 22.55 -6.39 20.87
N ARG A 241 23.76 -5.91 20.64
CA ARG A 241 24.67 -5.54 21.73
C ARG A 241 24.06 -4.41 22.56
N LEU A 242 23.60 -3.34 21.91
CA LEU A 242 22.95 -2.21 22.57
C LEU A 242 21.76 -2.68 23.41
N ARG A 243 20.85 -3.49 22.84
CA ARG A 243 19.68 -4.04 23.56
C ARG A 243 20.05 -4.87 24.79
N ARG A 244 21.19 -5.58 24.77
CA ARG A 244 21.66 -6.35 25.94
C ARG A 244 22.24 -5.47 27.03
N GLU A 245 22.94 -4.41 26.65
CA GLU A 245 23.55 -3.45 27.58
C GLU A 245 22.50 -2.47 28.15
N HIS A 246 21.47 -2.16 27.35
CA HIS A 246 20.42 -1.18 27.62
C HIS A 246 19.05 -1.66 27.11
N SER A 247 18.41 -2.57 27.85
CA SER A 247 17.13 -3.18 27.45
C SER A 247 15.92 -2.25 27.52
N ASP A 248 16.08 -1.08 28.12
CA ASP A 248 15.05 -0.06 28.32
C ASP A 248 15.17 1.13 27.34
N ILE A 249 16.00 0.98 26.30
CA ILE A 249 16.17 1.98 25.24
C ILE A 249 15.72 1.36 23.91
N GLN A 250 14.81 2.06 23.23
CA GLN A 250 14.22 1.68 21.95
C GLN A 250 14.45 2.75 20.90
N ILE A 251 14.17 2.43 19.63
CA ILE A 251 14.37 3.36 18.51
C ILE A 251 13.51 4.64 18.64
N LYS A 252 12.32 4.54 19.23
CA LYS A 252 11.43 5.68 19.50
C LYS A 252 12.03 6.70 20.47
N ASP A 253 12.97 6.28 21.33
CA ASP A 253 13.58 7.16 22.34
C ASP A 253 14.61 8.14 21.75
N ILE A 254 14.79 8.12 20.42
CA ILE A 254 15.55 9.14 19.69
C ILE A 254 14.71 9.85 18.62
N ALA A 255 13.38 9.66 18.59
CA ALA A 255 12.53 10.19 17.52
C ALA A 255 12.63 11.72 17.38
N THR A 256 12.86 12.45 18.47
CA THR A 256 13.03 13.91 18.47
C THR A 256 14.37 14.33 19.06
N SER A 257 14.81 15.57 18.79
CA SER A 257 16.07 16.10 19.35
C SER A 257 16.08 16.10 20.89
N GLU A 258 14.94 16.40 21.53
CA GLU A 258 14.81 16.36 22.99
C GLU A 258 15.00 14.93 23.52
N LEU A 259 14.42 13.93 22.85
CA LEU A 259 14.56 12.53 23.22
C LEU A 259 16.00 12.04 23.00
N ARG A 260 16.60 12.38 21.85
CA ARG A 260 18.00 12.09 21.54
C ARG A 260 18.95 12.65 22.60
N GLU A 261 18.78 13.90 23.02
CA GLU A 261 19.59 14.51 24.09
C GLU A 261 19.43 13.77 25.44
N LYS A 262 18.22 13.33 25.78
CA LYS A 262 17.98 12.54 27.00
C LYS A 262 18.73 11.20 26.93
N ILE A 263 18.71 10.53 25.79
CA ILE A 263 19.45 9.28 25.59
C ILE A 263 20.96 9.51 25.60
N GLN A 264 21.46 10.58 24.99
CA GLN A 264 22.88 10.92 25.02
C GLN A 264 23.39 11.13 26.46
N LYS A 265 22.60 11.79 27.32
CA LYS A 265 22.93 11.95 28.75
C LYS A 265 22.90 10.62 29.53
N LYS A 266 22.10 9.66 29.08
CA LYS A 266 21.90 8.36 29.74
C LYS A 266 22.93 7.32 29.31
N CYS A 267 23.32 7.33 28.03
CA CYS A 267 23.97 6.21 27.34
C CYS A 267 25.11 6.68 26.42
N ASP A 268 25.63 7.89 26.63
CA ASP A 268 26.68 8.52 25.82
C ASP A 268 26.40 8.55 24.30
N ASP A 269 27.39 9.02 23.53
CA ASP A 269 27.28 9.21 22.08
C ASP A 269 27.20 7.89 21.30
N TYR A 270 27.68 6.79 21.88
CA TYR A 270 27.65 5.48 21.23
C TYR A 270 26.21 5.01 21.04
N CYS A 271 25.35 5.17 22.05
CA CYS A 271 23.97 4.69 21.95
C CYS A 271 23.14 5.48 20.95
N THR A 272 23.26 6.81 20.93
CA THR A 272 22.55 7.64 19.94
C THR A 272 23.05 7.31 18.53
N TRP A 273 24.36 7.12 18.34
CA TRP A 273 24.93 6.70 17.07
C TRP A 273 24.41 5.34 16.58
N VAL A 274 24.37 4.32 17.46
CA VAL A 274 23.82 2.99 17.11
C VAL A 274 22.32 3.08 16.81
N LEU A 275 21.56 3.88 17.56
CA LEU A 275 20.11 4.00 17.33
C LEU A 275 19.81 4.69 16.01
N GLN A 276 20.45 5.83 15.71
CA GLN A 276 20.10 6.61 14.53
C GLN A 276 20.64 6.00 13.22
N TYR A 277 21.89 5.51 13.20
CA TYR A 277 22.51 5.02 11.97
C TYR A 277 22.34 3.51 11.75
N LYS A 278 22.51 2.71 12.81
CA LYS A 278 22.50 1.24 12.68
C LYS A 278 21.09 0.70 12.82
N THR A 279 20.43 1.01 13.92
CA THR A 279 19.06 0.57 14.23
C THR A 279 18.07 1.26 13.30
N GLY A 280 18.26 2.56 13.02
CA GLY A 280 17.53 3.31 12.01
C GLY A 280 17.60 2.68 10.63
N ALA A 281 18.81 2.34 10.14
CA ALA A 281 18.94 1.68 8.84
C ALA A 281 18.30 0.28 8.80
N ILE A 282 18.32 -0.47 9.92
CA ILE A 282 17.58 -1.74 10.04
C ILE A 282 16.05 -1.49 9.96
N ALA A 283 15.54 -0.45 10.62
CA ALA A 283 14.14 -0.07 10.56
C ALA A 283 13.72 0.33 9.13
N THR A 284 14.54 1.12 8.44
CA THR A 284 14.34 1.43 7.02
C THR A 284 14.35 0.19 6.15
N ALA A 285 15.32 -0.72 6.35
CA ALA A 285 15.38 -1.99 5.64
C ALA A 285 14.12 -2.83 5.85
N PHE A 286 13.58 -2.84 7.08
CA PHE A 286 12.36 -3.55 7.42
C PHE A 286 11.14 -2.96 6.72
N LEU A 287 10.98 -1.63 6.70
CA LEU A 287 9.91 -0.95 5.94
C LEU A 287 10.00 -1.23 4.43
N ILE A 288 11.22 -1.21 3.88
CA ILE A 288 11.48 -1.56 2.48
C ILE A 288 11.16 -3.03 2.18
N SER A 289 11.37 -3.95 3.14
CA SER A 289 11.05 -5.37 2.96
C SER A 289 9.55 -5.65 2.83
N GLN A 290 8.70 -4.75 3.35
CA GLN A 290 7.24 -4.85 3.19
C GLN A 290 6.74 -4.19 1.90
N THR A 291 7.58 -3.38 1.25
CA THR A 291 7.24 -2.60 0.06
C THR A 291 8.31 -2.80 -1.01
N SER A 292 9.05 -1.75 -1.37
CA SER A 292 10.25 -1.82 -2.20
C SER A 292 11.14 -0.59 -1.97
N LEU A 293 12.39 -0.64 -2.44
CA LEU A 293 13.32 0.48 -2.37
C LEU A 293 12.75 1.73 -3.07
N ASP A 294 12.23 1.53 -4.29
CA ASP A 294 11.67 2.61 -5.09
C ASP A 294 10.38 3.16 -4.48
N TYR A 295 9.53 2.31 -3.89
CA TYR A 295 8.34 2.79 -3.18
C TYR A 295 8.73 3.66 -1.98
N PHE A 296 9.69 3.23 -1.16
CA PHE A 296 10.13 4.00 0.00
C PHE A 296 10.68 5.38 -0.41
N TYR A 297 11.63 5.43 -1.34
CA TYR A 297 12.28 6.69 -1.71
C TYR A 297 11.49 7.54 -2.69
N LYS A 298 10.75 6.95 -3.65
CA LYS A 298 10.11 7.69 -4.74
C LYS A 298 8.59 7.82 -4.61
N THR A 299 7.99 7.17 -3.60
CA THR A 299 6.55 7.29 -3.32
C THR A 299 6.33 7.77 -1.89
N TYR A 300 6.82 7.06 -0.87
CA TYR A 300 6.63 7.43 0.53
C TYR A 300 7.28 8.79 0.86
N ILE A 301 8.59 8.96 0.64
CA ILE A 301 9.27 10.24 0.98
C ILE A 301 8.60 11.44 0.28
N PRO A 302 8.31 11.42 -1.03
CA PRO A 302 7.58 12.50 -1.68
C PRO A 302 6.19 12.76 -1.12
N SER A 303 5.47 11.72 -0.70
CA SER A 303 4.12 11.87 -0.13
C SER A 303 4.10 12.67 1.17
N ILE A 304 5.20 12.71 1.93
CA ILE A 304 5.33 13.50 3.16
C ILE A 304 5.02 14.99 2.90
N PHE A 305 5.44 15.50 1.74
CA PHE A 305 5.21 16.89 1.38
C PHE A 305 3.72 17.22 1.24
N TYR A 306 2.89 16.24 0.88
CA TYR A 306 1.47 16.43 0.58
C TYR A 306 0.54 15.97 1.70
N LEU A 307 0.93 14.94 2.45
CA LEU A 307 0.12 14.29 3.47
C LEU A 307 0.54 14.67 4.90
N GLY A 308 1.74 15.20 5.08
CA GLY A 308 2.39 15.26 6.38
C GLY A 308 2.98 13.91 6.80
N GLU A 309 3.87 13.94 7.79
CA GLU A 309 4.71 12.79 8.15
C GLU A 309 3.92 11.56 8.65
N GLU A 310 3.10 11.74 9.69
CA GLU A 310 2.36 10.62 10.30
C GLU A 310 1.44 9.93 9.29
N LYS A 311 0.71 10.72 8.50
CA LYS A 311 -0.25 10.20 7.52
C LYS A 311 0.43 9.60 6.31
N ALA A 312 1.53 10.19 5.84
CA ALA A 312 2.34 9.58 4.79
C ALA A 312 2.86 8.20 5.23
N PHE A 313 3.30 8.08 6.50
CA PHE A 313 3.79 6.82 7.04
C PHE A 313 2.65 5.78 7.14
N GLU A 314 1.53 6.15 7.75
CA GLU A 314 0.37 5.26 7.88
C GLU A 314 -0.18 4.81 6.53
N SER A 315 -0.32 5.73 5.57
CA SER A 315 -0.81 5.41 4.22
C SER A 315 0.15 4.52 3.43
N SER A 316 1.46 4.63 3.70
CA SER A 316 2.49 3.88 2.96
C SER A 316 2.73 2.48 3.52
N PHE A 317 2.53 2.28 4.82
CA PHE A 317 2.91 1.05 5.51
C PHE A 317 1.76 0.35 6.23
N GLY A 318 0.55 0.92 6.22
CA GLY A 318 -0.65 0.37 6.85
C GLY A 318 -0.61 0.39 8.38
N VAL A 319 0.36 1.11 8.98
CA VAL A 319 0.55 1.17 10.44
C VAL A 319 0.97 2.56 10.87
N THR A 320 0.53 2.99 12.04
CA THR A 320 1.01 4.22 12.69
C THR A 320 2.45 4.05 13.20
N PHE A 321 3.13 5.15 13.54
CA PHE A 321 4.47 5.07 14.16
C PHE A 321 4.47 4.28 15.48
N ASP A 322 3.44 4.45 16.30
CA ASP A 322 3.31 3.74 17.58
C ASP A 322 3.16 2.24 17.38
N GLU A 323 2.35 1.81 16.41
CA GLU A 323 2.20 0.40 16.02
C GLU A 323 3.49 -0.14 15.42
N PHE A 324 4.14 0.63 14.55
CA PHE A 324 5.42 0.27 13.96
C PHE A 324 6.48 0.01 15.05
N TYR A 325 6.55 0.85 16.09
CA TYR A 325 7.50 0.63 17.17
C TYR A 325 7.27 -0.71 17.89
N VAL A 326 6.02 -1.16 18.03
CA VAL A 326 5.72 -2.48 18.62
C VAL A 326 6.15 -3.60 17.67
N ILE A 327 5.75 -3.53 16.41
CA ILE A 327 6.06 -4.53 15.39
C ILE A 327 7.57 -4.68 15.19
N PHE A 328 8.28 -3.55 15.16
CA PHE A 328 9.73 -3.53 14.98
C PHE A 328 10.47 -4.15 16.16
N GLU A 329 9.97 -3.96 17.38
CA GLU A 329 10.52 -4.63 18.57
C GLU A 329 10.34 -6.15 18.54
N GLU A 330 9.21 -6.63 18.03
CA GLU A 330 8.99 -8.07 17.79
C GLU A 330 9.95 -8.62 16.74
N PHE A 331 10.18 -7.86 15.66
CA PHE A 331 11.17 -8.19 14.64
C PHE A 331 12.59 -8.29 15.24
N LEU A 332 13.01 -7.31 16.05
CA LEU A 332 14.35 -7.29 16.65
C LEU A 332 14.61 -8.44 17.63
N ASN A 333 13.55 -9.09 18.14
CA ASN A 333 13.66 -10.28 19.01
C ASN A 333 13.92 -11.59 18.25
N LYS A 334 13.82 -11.60 16.91
CA LYS A 334 14.13 -12.77 16.07
C LYS A 334 15.64 -13.07 16.04
N SER A 335 16.01 -14.28 15.62
CA SER A 335 17.42 -14.67 15.44
C SER A 335 18.11 -13.84 14.35
N ASP A 336 19.45 -13.81 14.34
CA ASP A 336 20.23 -13.07 13.31
C ASP A 336 19.85 -13.54 11.90
N GLU A 337 19.74 -14.86 11.72
CA GLU A 337 19.39 -15.49 10.44
C GLU A 337 17.96 -15.13 10.00
N GLU A 338 16.98 -15.15 10.92
CA GLU A 338 15.62 -14.73 10.60
C GLU A 338 15.54 -13.24 10.23
N GLN A 339 16.27 -12.36 10.95
CA GLN A 339 16.34 -10.95 10.61
C GLN A 339 16.98 -10.75 9.24
N GLU A 340 18.14 -11.36 8.97
CA GLU A 340 18.79 -11.31 7.67
C GLU A 340 17.87 -11.83 6.56
N ASN A 341 17.15 -12.93 6.78
CA ASN A 341 16.23 -13.48 5.80
C ASN A 341 15.07 -12.53 5.49
N ILE A 342 14.45 -11.93 6.50
CA ILE A 342 13.37 -10.95 6.31
C ILE A 342 13.87 -9.70 5.59
N LEU A 343 15.04 -9.18 5.97
CA LEU A 343 15.58 -7.95 5.39
C LEU A 343 16.13 -8.16 3.97
N ASN A 344 16.50 -9.39 3.62
CA ASN A 344 16.98 -9.76 2.28
C ASN A 344 15.89 -10.38 1.39
N SER A 345 14.71 -10.70 1.93
CA SER A 345 13.56 -11.15 1.16
C SER A 345 12.88 -9.97 0.46
N ASN A 346 13.52 -9.41 -0.58
CA ASN A 346 12.83 -8.62 -1.60
C ASN A 346 13.48 -8.87 -2.99
N PRO A 347 12.72 -9.00 -4.11
CA PRO A 347 13.13 -9.64 -5.38
C PRO A 347 14.24 -9.01 -6.24
N ASN A 348 14.96 -7.96 -5.80
CA ASN A 348 15.83 -7.17 -6.69
C ASN A 348 17.27 -6.93 -6.20
N SER A 349 17.77 -7.66 -5.20
CA SER A 349 19.17 -7.55 -4.75
C SER A 349 20.12 -8.45 -5.57
N GLY A 350 20.30 -8.13 -6.85
CA GLY A 350 21.40 -8.65 -7.67
C GLY A 350 22.42 -7.55 -7.97
N SER A 351 23.60 -7.60 -7.33
CA SER A 351 24.70 -6.67 -7.63
C SER A 351 25.26 -6.92 -9.06
N PRO A 352 25.65 -5.87 -9.81
CA PRO A 352 25.97 -5.98 -11.24
C PRO A 352 27.39 -6.50 -11.46
N SER A 353 27.52 -7.72 -11.97
CA SER A 353 28.73 -8.18 -12.68
C SER A 353 28.32 -8.86 -13.99
N GLY A 354 28.63 -8.21 -15.12
CA GLY A 354 28.17 -8.57 -16.49
C GLY A 354 28.76 -9.85 -17.08
N PRO A 355 28.42 -10.24 -18.34
CA PRO A 355 28.47 -9.38 -19.53
C PRO A 355 27.30 -9.59 -20.55
N PRO A 356 27.41 -9.03 -21.77
CA PRO A 356 26.87 -7.74 -22.20
C PRO A 356 25.38 -7.76 -22.61
N ALA A 357 24.71 -6.63 -22.38
CA ALA A 357 23.56 -6.08 -23.11
C ALA A 357 22.59 -7.09 -23.75
N SER A 358 21.54 -7.46 -23.01
CA SER A 358 20.25 -7.86 -23.59
C SER A 358 19.16 -6.90 -23.12
N GLY A 359 19.19 -5.68 -23.68
CA GLY A 359 18.08 -4.71 -23.61
C GLY A 359 17.72 -4.16 -22.23
N PRO A 360 16.89 -3.11 -22.16
CA PRO A 360 16.13 -2.81 -20.96
C PRO A 360 15.29 -4.05 -20.59
N PRO A 361 14.83 -4.20 -19.33
CA PRO A 361 13.81 -5.20 -19.04
C PRO A 361 12.71 -5.00 -20.08
N SER A 362 12.49 -5.99 -20.93
CA SER A 362 11.34 -5.93 -21.83
C SER A 362 10.15 -5.76 -20.91
N PHE A 363 9.38 -4.69 -21.10
CA PHE A 363 7.96 -4.69 -20.79
C PHE A 363 7.49 -6.13 -20.97
N ARG A 364 7.02 -6.80 -19.92
CA ARG A 364 6.24 -8.01 -20.14
C ARG A 364 5.04 -7.48 -20.91
N SER A 365 5.11 -7.60 -22.23
CA SER A 365 3.93 -7.55 -23.05
C SER A 365 3.04 -8.63 -22.46
N LEU A 366 1.97 -8.18 -21.78
CA LEU A 366 0.80 -8.99 -21.54
C LEU A 366 0.57 -9.79 -22.83
N PRO A 367 0.37 -11.12 -22.77
CA PRO A 367 0.04 -11.90 -23.96
C PRO A 367 -1.08 -11.17 -24.71
N GLU A 368 -1.02 -11.15 -26.05
CA GLU A 368 -1.88 -10.39 -27.00
C GLU A 368 -3.40 -10.65 -26.83
N LEU A 369 -3.96 -10.36 -25.66
CA LEU A 369 -5.33 -10.67 -25.23
C LEU A 369 -6.06 -9.44 -24.67
N GLY A 370 -5.41 -8.28 -24.62
CA GLY A 370 -6.03 -6.98 -24.33
C GLY A 370 -5.60 -5.95 -25.36
N VAL A 371 -6.55 -5.22 -25.92
CA VAL A 371 -6.29 -4.10 -26.84
C VAL A 371 -5.33 -3.10 -26.17
N LYS A 372 -4.22 -2.73 -26.83
CA LYS A 372 -3.35 -1.65 -26.35
C LYS A 372 -4.18 -0.36 -26.29
N VAL A 373 -4.41 0.15 -25.08
CA VAL A 373 -5.06 1.44 -24.88
C VAL A 373 -4.07 2.54 -25.28
N GLU A 374 -4.37 3.28 -26.35
CA GLU A 374 -3.58 4.46 -26.71
C GLU A 374 -4.03 5.65 -25.85
N TYR A 375 -3.13 6.13 -25.00
CA TYR A 375 -3.37 7.33 -24.18
C TYR A 375 -3.15 8.62 -24.98
N SER A 376 -3.88 9.67 -24.61
CA SER A 376 -3.67 11.02 -25.14
C SER A 376 -2.27 11.53 -24.77
N ASP A 377 -1.75 12.48 -25.54
CA ASP A 377 -0.43 13.09 -25.26
C ASP A 377 -0.41 13.78 -23.89
N GLN A 378 -1.55 14.33 -23.44
CA GLN A 378 -1.71 14.91 -22.11
C GLN A 378 -1.57 13.86 -21.00
N VAL A 379 -2.23 12.71 -21.13
CA VAL A 379 -2.12 11.61 -20.15
C VAL A 379 -0.69 11.09 -20.09
N LYS A 380 -0.04 10.92 -21.24
CA LYS A 380 1.38 10.49 -21.30
C LYS A 380 2.28 11.49 -20.58
N LEU A 381 2.12 12.77 -20.87
CA LEU A 381 2.94 13.82 -20.26
C LEU A 381 2.71 13.92 -18.75
N TRP A 382 1.46 13.84 -18.29
CA TRP A 382 1.16 13.73 -16.86
C TRP A 382 1.82 12.49 -16.25
N GLY A 383 1.65 11.32 -16.87
CA GLY A 383 2.21 10.06 -16.41
C GLY A 383 3.74 10.08 -16.32
N GLU A 384 4.45 10.72 -17.25
CA GLU A 384 5.91 10.87 -17.18
C GLU A 384 6.40 11.71 -15.98
N ASN A 385 5.53 12.54 -15.40
CA ASN A 385 5.88 13.51 -14.36
C ASN A 385 5.17 13.27 -13.02
N CYS A 386 4.12 12.44 -12.97
CA CYS A 386 3.24 12.28 -11.81
C CYS A 386 3.95 11.72 -10.56
N THR A 387 5.07 11.02 -10.74
CA THR A 387 5.91 10.51 -9.64
C THR A 387 6.66 11.62 -8.91
N ASN A 388 7.00 12.70 -9.60
CA ASN A 388 7.65 13.88 -8.99
C ASN A 388 6.62 14.94 -8.58
N ASP A 389 5.54 15.07 -9.34
CA ASP A 389 4.45 16.00 -9.09
C ASP A 389 3.11 15.37 -9.53
N PRO A 390 2.30 14.83 -8.61
CA PRO A 390 1.04 14.17 -8.94
C PRO A 390 0.04 15.10 -9.65
N PHE A 391 0.25 16.42 -9.60
CA PHE A 391 -0.62 17.42 -10.21
C PHE A 391 -0.01 18.07 -11.46
N TYR A 392 1.04 17.48 -12.03
CA TYR A 392 1.75 18.02 -13.17
C TYR A 392 0.81 18.35 -14.35
N GLY A 393 0.82 19.60 -14.81
CA GLY A 393 0.06 20.01 -16.00
C GLY A 393 -1.46 19.99 -15.82
N THR A 394 -1.95 19.84 -14.59
CA THR A 394 -3.39 19.88 -14.27
C THR A 394 -3.89 21.32 -14.12
N VAL A 395 -5.19 21.52 -14.32
CA VAL A 395 -5.87 22.79 -14.10
C VAL A 395 -6.62 22.73 -12.77
N GLU A 396 -6.33 23.68 -11.88
CA GLU A 396 -7.07 23.83 -10.63
C GLU A 396 -8.51 24.30 -10.90
N ILE A 397 -9.48 23.63 -10.28
CA ILE A 397 -10.91 23.96 -10.38
C ILE A 397 -11.59 23.92 -8.99
N PRO A 398 -12.73 24.63 -8.80
CA PRO A 398 -13.42 24.66 -7.52
C PRO A 398 -13.78 23.27 -6.99
N ILE A 399 -13.58 23.04 -5.69
CA ILE A 399 -13.69 21.73 -5.03
C ILE A 399 -15.02 21.03 -5.35
N ILE A 400 -16.13 21.75 -5.21
CA ILE A 400 -17.49 21.22 -5.45
C ILE A 400 -17.67 20.83 -6.93
N ASP A 401 -17.13 21.64 -7.85
CA ASP A 401 -17.23 21.36 -9.28
C ASP A 401 -16.41 20.12 -9.65
N TYR A 402 -15.22 19.97 -9.05
CA TYR A 402 -14.39 18.78 -9.22
C TYR A 402 -15.14 17.50 -8.84
N PHE A 403 -15.67 17.42 -7.62
CA PHE A 403 -16.36 16.21 -7.14
C PHE A 403 -17.67 15.93 -7.88
N ASN A 404 -18.43 16.97 -8.25
CA ASN A 404 -19.62 16.78 -9.10
C ASN A 404 -19.24 16.21 -10.48
N ASN A 405 -18.14 16.68 -11.07
CA ASN A 405 -17.66 16.18 -12.35
C ASN A 405 -17.15 14.74 -12.24
N LEU A 406 -16.38 14.42 -11.19
CA LEU A 406 -15.87 13.07 -10.94
C LEU A 406 -17.03 12.08 -10.71
N GLU A 407 -18.03 12.47 -9.91
CA GLU A 407 -19.24 11.67 -9.70
C GLU A 407 -20.00 11.45 -11.01
N ALA A 408 -20.21 12.50 -11.82
CA ALA A 408 -20.91 12.38 -13.10
C ALA A 408 -20.19 11.42 -14.06
N LYS A 409 -18.88 11.56 -14.22
CA LYS A 409 -18.04 10.66 -15.05
C LYS A 409 -18.08 9.22 -14.54
N THR A 410 -18.03 9.04 -13.23
CA THR A 410 -18.16 7.74 -12.57
C THR A 410 -19.49 7.07 -12.93
N TRP A 411 -20.59 7.81 -12.85
CA TRP A 411 -21.90 7.30 -13.23
C TRP A 411 -22.04 7.02 -14.73
N ASP A 412 -21.33 7.76 -15.59
CA ASP A 412 -21.31 7.46 -17.03
C ASP A 412 -20.64 6.12 -17.32
N VAL A 413 -19.52 5.81 -16.67
CA VAL A 413 -18.89 4.49 -16.76
C VAL A 413 -19.81 3.42 -16.17
N PHE A 414 -20.39 3.65 -15.00
CA PHE A 414 -21.32 2.72 -14.36
C PHE A 414 -22.53 2.36 -15.23
N ARG A 415 -23.05 3.33 -16.00
CA ARG A 415 -24.20 3.14 -16.91
C ARG A 415 -23.81 2.59 -18.28
N ASN A 416 -22.54 2.31 -18.50
CA ASN A 416 -22.10 1.72 -19.75
C ASN A 416 -22.61 0.27 -19.85
N GLU A 417 -23.45 0.01 -20.85
CA GLU A 417 -24.09 -1.29 -21.07
C GLU A 417 -23.56 -2.03 -22.31
N THR A 418 -22.41 -1.62 -22.86
CA THR A 418 -21.89 -2.12 -24.16
C THR A 418 -21.88 -3.65 -24.28
N TYR A 419 -21.55 -4.37 -23.21
CA TYR A 419 -21.52 -5.85 -23.16
C TYR A 419 -22.55 -6.45 -22.20
N SER A 420 -23.43 -5.62 -21.64
CA SER A 420 -24.40 -6.03 -20.62
C SER A 420 -25.68 -6.58 -21.24
N PHE A 421 -26.39 -7.42 -20.49
CA PHE A 421 -27.70 -7.94 -20.89
C PHE A 421 -28.81 -7.19 -20.16
N ARG A 422 -29.86 -6.79 -20.89
CA ARG A 422 -30.99 -6.03 -20.35
C ARG A 422 -32.27 -6.85 -20.39
N ASP A 423 -32.93 -6.96 -19.23
CA ASP A 423 -34.23 -7.59 -19.03
C ASP A 423 -35.22 -6.54 -18.49
N GLY A 424 -35.87 -5.82 -19.40
CA GLY A 424 -36.69 -4.65 -19.07
C GLY A 424 -35.87 -3.54 -18.39
N ASP A 425 -36.27 -3.18 -17.18
CA ASP A 425 -35.59 -2.16 -16.36
C ASP A 425 -34.37 -2.72 -15.62
N LYS A 426 -34.16 -4.04 -15.62
CA LYS A 426 -33.03 -4.68 -14.95
C LYS A 426 -31.89 -4.95 -15.94
N VAL A 427 -30.66 -4.87 -15.46
CA VAL A 427 -29.44 -5.10 -16.27
C VAL A 427 -28.54 -6.11 -15.56
N SER A 428 -28.19 -7.20 -16.24
CA SER A 428 -27.08 -8.06 -15.86
C SER A 428 -25.81 -7.47 -16.45
N ARG A 429 -24.95 -6.94 -15.60
CA ARG A 429 -23.76 -6.22 -16.05
C ARG A 429 -22.66 -7.16 -16.46
N ASN A 430 -21.92 -6.74 -17.47
CA ASN A 430 -20.77 -7.44 -17.98
C ASN A 430 -19.94 -6.47 -18.81
N GLY A 431 -18.63 -6.65 -18.79
CA GLY A 431 -17.68 -5.77 -19.44
C GLY A 431 -16.49 -5.44 -18.53
N PRO A 432 -15.42 -4.87 -19.09
CA PRO A 432 -14.21 -4.52 -18.35
C PRO A 432 -14.37 -3.15 -17.66
N PHE A 433 -15.33 -3.05 -16.73
CA PHE A 433 -15.64 -1.80 -16.02
C PHE A 433 -14.42 -1.21 -15.31
N THR A 434 -13.59 -2.02 -14.68
CA THR A 434 -12.36 -1.61 -14.00
C THR A 434 -11.39 -0.94 -14.96
N THR A 435 -11.23 -1.50 -16.17
CA THR A 435 -10.43 -0.87 -17.22
C THR A 435 -11.05 0.46 -17.67
N TRP A 436 -12.38 0.53 -17.83
CA TRP A 436 -13.05 1.77 -18.22
C TRP A 436 -12.96 2.87 -17.15
N TYR A 437 -13.12 2.52 -15.88
CA TYR A 437 -12.91 3.44 -14.77
C TYR A 437 -11.48 3.94 -14.75
N PHE A 438 -10.49 3.06 -14.91
CA PHE A 438 -9.10 3.48 -14.95
C PHE A 438 -8.81 4.45 -16.10
N GLY A 439 -9.39 4.20 -17.28
CA GLY A 439 -9.34 5.15 -18.40
C GLY A 439 -9.96 6.52 -18.06
N MET A 440 -11.07 6.52 -17.33
CA MET A 440 -11.71 7.74 -16.83
C MET A 440 -10.84 8.45 -15.78
N PHE A 441 -10.27 7.70 -14.84
CA PHE A 441 -9.37 8.22 -13.81
C PHE A 441 -8.19 8.95 -14.44
N LEU A 442 -7.49 8.31 -15.38
CA LEU A 442 -6.36 8.91 -16.10
C LEU A 442 -6.74 10.22 -16.78
N GLN A 443 -7.90 10.27 -17.45
CA GLN A 443 -8.38 11.52 -18.07
C GLN A 443 -8.68 12.61 -17.04
N ASP A 444 -9.24 12.22 -15.90
CA ASP A 444 -9.59 13.15 -14.84
C ASP A 444 -8.35 13.73 -14.15
N VAL A 445 -7.48 12.87 -13.61
CA VAL A 445 -6.30 13.27 -12.83
C VAL A 445 -5.22 13.95 -13.68
N SER A 446 -5.16 13.68 -14.99
CA SER A 446 -4.23 14.38 -15.90
C SER A 446 -4.73 15.76 -16.35
N SER A 447 -5.99 16.10 -16.05
CA SER A 447 -6.62 17.33 -16.53
C SER A 447 -6.96 18.30 -15.43
N ASN A 448 -7.48 17.82 -14.31
CA ASN A 448 -8.03 18.67 -13.27
C ASN A 448 -7.48 18.30 -11.89
N VAL A 449 -7.36 19.30 -11.03
CA VAL A 449 -7.10 19.15 -9.60
C VAL A 449 -8.10 20.04 -8.86
N PRO A 450 -8.74 19.57 -7.76
CA PRO A 450 -9.54 20.46 -6.92
C PRO A 450 -8.64 21.48 -6.22
N GLU A 451 -9.14 22.69 -5.98
CA GLU A 451 -8.48 23.63 -5.04
C GLU A 451 -8.14 22.89 -3.73
N LYS A 452 -6.94 23.07 -3.18
CA LYS A 452 -6.52 22.37 -1.95
C LYS A 452 -7.53 22.60 -0.83
N PHE A 453 -7.90 21.52 -0.13
CA PHE A 453 -8.79 21.54 1.03
C PHE A 453 -8.20 20.71 2.17
N GLU A 454 -8.74 20.82 3.39
CA GLU A 454 -8.45 19.85 4.47
C GLU A 454 -9.51 18.75 4.40
N SER A 455 -10.75 19.15 4.64
CA SER A 455 -11.94 18.35 4.42
C SER A 455 -13.12 19.20 3.95
N ILE A 456 -14.10 18.57 3.31
CA ILE A 456 -15.37 19.22 2.92
C ILE A 456 -16.52 18.23 2.97
N SER A 457 -17.65 18.65 3.53
CA SER A 457 -18.92 17.91 3.45
C SER A 457 -19.83 18.54 2.41
N TYR A 458 -20.19 17.79 1.38
CA TYR A 458 -21.11 18.23 0.34
C TYR A 458 -21.82 17.04 -0.33
N GLY A 459 -23.09 17.24 -0.70
CA GLY A 459 -23.90 16.22 -1.36
C GLY A 459 -24.29 15.06 -0.44
N SER A 460 -24.26 13.85 -0.97
CA SER A 460 -24.55 12.59 -0.24
C SER A 460 -23.32 12.03 0.50
N HIS A 461 -22.14 12.59 0.25
CA HIS A 461 -20.90 12.18 0.87
C HIS A 461 -20.76 12.82 2.26
N PRO A 462 -20.48 12.03 3.33
CA PRO A 462 -20.38 12.57 4.67
C PRO A 462 -19.24 13.60 4.79
N GLU A 463 -18.06 13.30 4.24
CA GLU A 463 -16.90 14.18 4.26
C GLU A 463 -15.86 13.69 3.25
N TYR A 464 -15.35 14.57 2.39
CA TYR A 464 -14.20 14.32 1.53
C TYR A 464 -12.94 14.82 2.23
N PHE A 465 -11.83 14.10 2.06
CA PHE A 465 -10.54 14.50 2.60
C PHE A 465 -9.52 14.70 1.48
N TRP A 466 -8.67 15.71 1.62
CA TRP A 466 -7.60 15.96 0.66
C TRP A 466 -6.64 14.78 0.55
N GLU A 467 -6.36 14.11 1.66
CA GLU A 467 -5.52 12.91 1.69
C GLU A 467 -6.06 11.76 0.84
N ASP A 468 -7.37 11.51 0.86
CA ASP A 468 -7.99 10.47 0.04
C ASP A 468 -7.91 10.83 -1.44
N TYR A 469 -7.99 12.13 -1.76
CA TYR A 469 -7.80 12.63 -3.11
C TYR A 469 -6.35 12.43 -3.58
N VAL A 470 -5.36 12.83 -2.77
CA VAL A 470 -3.94 12.61 -3.08
C VAL A 470 -3.64 11.12 -3.23
N ASN A 471 -4.13 10.28 -2.33
CA ASN A 471 -3.96 8.83 -2.40
C ASN A 471 -4.55 8.27 -3.69
N TYR A 472 -5.74 8.70 -4.09
CA TYR A 472 -6.34 8.34 -5.38
C TYR A 472 -5.44 8.73 -6.57
N VAL A 473 -4.94 9.97 -6.62
CA VAL A 473 -4.08 10.43 -7.72
C VAL A 473 -2.75 9.67 -7.76
N VAL A 474 -2.10 9.47 -6.61
CA VAL A 474 -0.84 8.71 -6.51
C VAL A 474 -1.06 7.26 -6.92
N THR A 475 -2.14 6.62 -6.45
CA THR A 475 -2.46 5.24 -6.85
C THR A 475 -2.69 5.13 -8.37
N VAL A 476 -3.38 6.11 -8.98
CA VAL A 476 -3.57 6.16 -10.43
C VAL A 476 -2.23 6.31 -11.16
N CYS A 477 -1.31 7.12 -10.64
CA CYS A 477 0.06 7.29 -11.18
C CYS A 477 0.87 5.98 -11.08
N GLU A 478 0.85 5.32 -9.93
CA GLU A 478 1.54 4.03 -9.73
C GLU A 478 0.98 2.94 -10.65
N THR A 479 -0.34 2.89 -10.78
CA THR A 479 -1.04 1.99 -11.70
C THR A 479 -0.68 2.27 -13.16
N PHE A 480 -0.55 3.55 -13.56
CA PHE A 480 -0.13 3.94 -14.91
C PHE A 480 1.27 3.41 -15.25
N HIS A 481 2.18 3.39 -14.27
CA HIS A 481 3.52 2.82 -14.42
C HIS A 481 3.58 1.30 -14.28
N GLY A 482 2.45 0.63 -14.02
CA GLY A 482 2.40 -0.81 -13.78
C GLY A 482 3.07 -1.24 -12.48
N ARG A 483 3.17 -0.32 -11.51
CA ARG A 483 3.69 -0.59 -10.15
C ARG A 483 2.56 -0.88 -9.15
N ASP A 484 1.31 -0.75 -9.60
CA ASP A 484 0.10 -1.05 -8.83
C ASP A 484 -1.00 -1.64 -9.73
N THR A 485 -2.08 -2.14 -9.12
CA THR A 485 -3.19 -2.82 -9.81
C THR A 485 -4.35 -1.87 -10.13
N LEU A 486 -5.12 -2.20 -11.19
CA LEU A 486 -6.35 -1.46 -11.48
C LEU A 486 -7.36 -1.52 -10.32
N ARG A 487 -7.35 -2.63 -9.56
CA ARG A 487 -8.16 -2.80 -8.35
C ARG A 487 -7.80 -1.78 -7.28
N ASN A 488 -6.53 -1.54 -7.03
CA ASN A 488 -6.13 -0.55 -6.02
C ASN A 488 -6.52 0.87 -6.42
N ALA A 489 -6.42 1.22 -7.71
CA ALA A 489 -6.97 2.49 -8.20
C ALA A 489 -8.48 2.60 -7.97
N MET A 490 -9.22 1.51 -8.21
CA MET A 490 -10.66 1.43 -7.92
C MET A 490 -10.97 1.56 -6.42
N LEU A 491 -10.17 0.95 -5.55
CA LEU A 491 -10.34 1.05 -4.09
C LEU A 491 -10.04 2.46 -3.58
N ALA A 492 -8.98 3.10 -4.08
CA ALA A 492 -8.64 4.47 -3.73
C ALA A 492 -9.75 5.44 -4.16
N HIS A 493 -10.30 5.26 -5.37
CA HIS A 493 -11.46 6.00 -5.84
C HIS A 493 -12.72 5.72 -5.00
N SER A 494 -13.00 4.45 -4.69
CA SER A 494 -14.13 4.05 -3.85
C SER A 494 -14.06 4.68 -2.46
N LYS A 495 -12.86 4.72 -1.85
CA LYS A 495 -12.61 5.41 -0.58
C LYS A 495 -12.89 6.91 -0.70
N LEU A 496 -12.30 7.56 -1.70
CA LEU A 496 -12.48 8.99 -1.98
C LEU A 496 -13.94 9.38 -2.15
N MET A 497 -14.71 8.56 -2.87
CA MET A 497 -16.12 8.82 -3.18
C MET A 497 -17.10 8.14 -2.20
N ASN A 498 -16.59 7.50 -1.14
CA ASN A 498 -17.35 6.70 -0.16
C ASN A 498 -18.36 5.77 -0.86
N TRP A 499 -17.92 5.18 -1.97
CA TRP A 499 -18.75 4.39 -2.85
C TRP A 499 -18.68 2.92 -2.44
N ASN A 500 -19.82 2.39 -2.00
CA ASN A 500 -19.97 1.02 -1.51
C ASN A 500 -19.15 0.70 -0.24
N THR A 501 -18.48 1.68 0.37
CA THR A 501 -17.70 1.53 1.60
C THR A 501 -18.54 1.16 2.84
N ARG A 502 -19.87 1.30 2.77
CA ARG A 502 -20.77 0.82 3.84
C ARG A 502 -20.84 -0.70 3.90
N TRP A 503 -20.62 -1.39 2.79
CA TRP A 503 -20.54 -2.84 2.69
C TRP A 503 -19.52 -3.40 3.70
N PRO A 504 -19.89 -4.29 4.64
CA PRO A 504 -18.95 -4.87 5.60
C PRO A 504 -17.78 -5.60 4.93
N GLY A 505 -18.06 -6.30 3.82
CA GLY A 505 -17.06 -7.04 3.05
C GLY A 505 -16.18 -6.18 2.14
N HIS A 506 -16.22 -4.84 2.25
CA HIS A 506 -15.41 -3.96 1.42
C HIS A 506 -13.92 -4.08 1.77
N ALA A 507 -13.06 -4.27 0.78
CA ALA A 507 -11.64 -4.56 0.99
C ALA A 507 -10.89 -3.50 1.80
N SER A 508 -11.28 -2.23 1.71
CA SER A 508 -10.65 -1.15 2.48
C SER A 508 -10.84 -1.23 4.00
N LYS A 509 -11.62 -2.20 4.50
CA LYS A 509 -11.85 -2.43 5.93
C LYS A 509 -10.99 -3.54 6.51
N TRP A 510 -10.24 -4.25 5.67
CA TRP A 510 -9.58 -5.49 6.03
C TRP A 510 -8.14 -5.46 5.56
N GLU A 511 -7.22 -5.72 6.48
CA GLU A 511 -5.82 -5.94 6.15
C GLU A 511 -5.68 -7.20 5.27
N PRO A 512 -5.00 -7.12 4.12
CA PRO A 512 -4.83 -8.28 3.25
C PRO A 512 -3.94 -9.33 3.92
N PHE A 513 -4.26 -10.60 3.66
CA PHE A 513 -3.34 -11.67 4.02
C PHE A 513 -2.07 -11.59 3.15
N PRO A 514 -0.87 -11.80 3.72
CA PRO A 514 0.32 -11.94 2.89
C PRO A 514 0.20 -13.19 2.02
N TYR A 515 0.67 -13.15 0.78
CA TYR A 515 0.78 -14.34 -0.07
C TYR A 515 2.09 -15.08 0.25
N ILE A 516 1.99 -16.30 0.79
CA ILE A 516 3.12 -17.15 1.15
C ILE A 516 2.98 -18.45 0.37
N GLU A 517 3.95 -18.79 -0.49
CA GLU A 517 3.90 -20.04 -1.26
C GLU A 517 4.01 -21.26 -0.32
N THR A 518 2.89 -21.98 -0.16
CA THR A 518 2.77 -23.08 0.82
C THR A 518 3.07 -24.47 0.24
N GLY A 519 2.97 -24.63 -1.08
CA GLY A 519 2.77 -25.96 -1.66
C GLY A 519 1.50 -26.63 -1.11
N ARG A 520 1.43 -27.97 -1.17
CA ARG A 520 0.27 -28.75 -0.73
C ARG A 520 0.31 -29.10 0.76
N GLU A 521 0.51 -28.09 1.60
CA GLU A 521 0.54 -28.21 3.07
C GLU A 521 -0.29 -27.09 3.71
N VAL A 522 -1.07 -27.43 4.74
CA VAL A 522 -1.92 -26.45 5.45
C VAL A 522 -1.14 -25.87 6.62
N PHE A 523 -0.94 -24.56 6.60
CA PHE A 523 -0.24 -23.80 7.62
C PHE A 523 -1.19 -23.17 8.64
N LYS A 524 -0.64 -22.75 9.77
CA LYS A 524 -1.32 -21.82 10.66
C LYS A 524 -1.48 -20.49 9.91
N ALA A 525 -2.69 -19.95 9.91
CA ALA A 525 -2.95 -18.68 9.24
C ALA A 525 -2.14 -17.53 9.87
N PRO A 526 -1.59 -16.61 9.05
CA PRO A 526 -1.30 -15.25 9.49
C PRO A 526 -2.57 -14.66 10.15
N SER A 527 -2.42 -13.73 11.08
CA SER A 527 -3.58 -13.14 11.78
C SER A 527 -3.60 -11.63 11.58
N PRO A 528 -3.99 -11.14 10.39
CA PRO A 528 -4.27 -9.73 10.20
C PRO A 528 -5.37 -9.27 11.17
N SER A 529 -5.34 -8.00 11.56
CA SER A 529 -6.28 -7.41 12.52
C SER A 529 -7.72 -7.64 12.09
N GLY A 530 -8.55 -8.17 13.01
CA GLY A 530 -9.97 -8.44 12.76
C GLY A 530 -10.26 -9.75 12.00
N LEU A 531 -9.22 -10.46 11.54
CA LEU A 531 -9.32 -11.70 10.78
C LEU A 531 -8.79 -12.92 11.56
N GLU A 532 -8.72 -12.84 12.89
CA GLU A 532 -8.21 -13.90 13.78
C GLU A 532 -9.09 -15.16 13.78
N HIS A 533 -10.32 -15.07 13.24
CA HIS A 533 -11.20 -16.21 12.98
C HIS A 533 -10.50 -17.30 12.16
N TYR A 534 -9.69 -16.91 11.18
CA TYR A 534 -9.00 -17.83 10.29
C TYR A 534 -7.81 -18.46 11.02
N THR A 535 -7.81 -19.79 11.10
CA THR A 535 -6.76 -20.55 11.81
C THR A 535 -5.92 -21.40 10.86
N LYS A 536 -6.41 -21.62 9.64
CA LYS A 536 -5.79 -22.45 8.60
C LYS A 536 -5.57 -21.63 7.32
N TYR A 537 -4.45 -21.86 6.67
CA TYR A 537 -4.02 -21.10 5.50
C TYR A 537 -3.29 -22.02 4.51
N ILE A 538 -3.55 -21.83 3.23
CA ILE A 538 -2.84 -22.45 2.11
C ILE A 538 -2.96 -21.54 0.87
N THR A 539 -1.99 -21.56 -0.04
CA THR A 539 -2.05 -20.81 -1.31
C THR A 539 -2.01 -21.73 -2.50
N ALA A 540 -2.72 -21.39 -3.56
CA ALA A 540 -2.69 -22.12 -4.83
C ALA A 540 -2.74 -21.14 -6.01
N SER A 541 -1.79 -21.22 -6.93
CA SER A 541 -1.85 -20.50 -8.22
C SER A 541 -2.20 -19.01 -8.12
N GLY A 542 -1.61 -18.29 -7.15
CA GLY A 542 -1.87 -16.87 -6.92
C GLY A 542 -3.10 -16.55 -6.06
N VAL A 543 -3.84 -17.56 -5.60
CA VAL A 543 -5.01 -17.41 -4.73
C VAL A 543 -4.68 -17.81 -3.30
N ILE A 544 -5.10 -16.97 -2.35
CA ILE A 544 -5.02 -17.26 -0.91
C ILE A 544 -6.27 -18.05 -0.49
N ILE A 545 -6.12 -19.10 0.32
CA ILE A 545 -7.24 -19.90 0.83
C ILE A 545 -7.14 -19.95 2.35
N VAL A 546 -8.18 -19.44 3.03
CA VAL A 546 -8.24 -19.37 4.49
C VAL A 546 -9.46 -20.11 5.03
N GLY A 547 -9.33 -20.68 6.22
CA GLY A 547 -10.41 -21.40 6.89
C GLY A 547 -10.35 -21.30 8.41
N GLY A 548 -11.54 -21.20 9.02
CA GLY A 548 -11.68 -21.15 10.48
C GLY A 548 -11.40 -22.49 11.17
N GLU A 549 -11.55 -22.53 12.50
CA GLU A 549 -11.30 -23.73 13.30
C GLU A 549 -12.15 -24.94 12.85
N LYS A 550 -13.43 -24.70 12.50
CA LYS A 550 -14.39 -25.72 12.05
C LYS A 550 -14.05 -26.33 10.68
N VAL A 551 -13.40 -25.57 9.81
CA VAL A 551 -13.06 -26.03 8.45
C VAL A 551 -12.00 -27.13 8.55
N PRO A 552 -12.27 -28.36 8.06
CA PRO A 552 -11.32 -29.45 8.19
C PRO A 552 -10.15 -29.27 7.19
N ALA A 553 -8.93 -29.67 7.59
CA ALA A 553 -7.74 -29.51 6.73
C ALA A 553 -7.87 -30.19 5.36
N ARG A 554 -8.62 -31.31 5.28
CA ARG A 554 -8.94 -31.99 4.02
C ARG A 554 -9.78 -31.12 3.05
N ALA A 555 -10.64 -30.24 3.57
CA ALA A 555 -11.38 -29.28 2.73
C ALA A 555 -10.45 -28.18 2.19
N MET A 556 -9.49 -27.71 3.00
CA MET A 556 -8.46 -26.76 2.54
C MET A 556 -7.66 -27.35 1.37
N LEU A 557 -7.22 -28.61 1.50
CA LEU A 557 -6.50 -29.32 0.44
C LEU A 557 -7.38 -29.55 -0.80
N ALA A 558 -8.66 -29.85 -0.61
CA ALA A 558 -9.61 -30.01 -1.70
C ALA A 558 -9.79 -28.70 -2.50
N ALA A 559 -9.87 -27.55 -1.81
CA ALA A 559 -9.89 -26.23 -2.43
C ALA A 559 -8.57 -25.93 -3.18
N TYR A 560 -7.42 -26.22 -2.55
CA TYR A 560 -6.10 -26.09 -3.19
C TYR A 560 -6.01 -26.88 -4.50
N ASP A 561 -6.47 -28.13 -4.53
CA ASP A 561 -6.41 -28.96 -5.73
C ASP A 561 -7.31 -28.40 -6.86
N ARG A 562 -8.49 -27.87 -6.51
CA ARG A 562 -9.43 -27.23 -7.46
C ARG A 562 -8.82 -26.00 -8.11
N VAL A 563 -8.26 -25.11 -7.30
CA VAL A 563 -7.65 -23.87 -7.78
C VAL A 563 -6.47 -24.17 -8.71
N ASN A 564 -5.57 -25.07 -8.33
CA ASN A 564 -4.44 -25.46 -9.18
C ASN A 564 -4.91 -26.09 -10.50
N TYR A 565 -5.93 -26.95 -10.46
CA TYR A 565 -6.49 -27.56 -11.66
C TYR A 565 -7.10 -26.50 -12.59
N MET A 566 -8.04 -25.68 -12.08
CA MET A 566 -8.70 -24.63 -12.85
C MET A 566 -7.73 -23.67 -13.53
N LEU A 567 -6.66 -23.29 -12.83
CA LEU A 567 -5.69 -22.31 -13.31
C LEU A 567 -4.47 -22.93 -14.02
N SER A 568 -4.47 -24.26 -14.22
CA SER A 568 -3.35 -24.97 -14.84
C SER A 568 -3.16 -24.63 -16.32
N ALA A 569 -4.24 -24.26 -17.02
CA ALA A 569 -4.21 -23.87 -18.43
C ALA A 569 -3.64 -22.45 -18.65
N ARG A 570 -3.74 -21.58 -17.63
CA ARG A 570 -3.38 -20.15 -17.73
C ARG A 570 -2.47 -19.71 -16.56
N PRO A 571 -1.20 -20.18 -16.50
CA PRO A 571 -0.26 -19.79 -15.44
C PRO A 571 -0.03 -18.28 -15.33
N GLU A 572 -0.21 -17.53 -16.41
CA GLU A 572 -0.08 -16.07 -16.40
C GLU A 572 -1.14 -15.35 -15.57
N PHE A 573 -2.26 -16.01 -15.23
CA PHE A 573 -3.28 -15.44 -14.35
C PHE A 573 -2.83 -15.43 -12.88
N HIS A 574 -1.82 -16.24 -12.51
CA HIS A 574 -1.41 -16.41 -11.11
C HIS A 574 -0.83 -15.11 -10.54
N ASP A 575 -0.01 -14.40 -11.33
CA ASP A 575 0.56 -13.10 -10.92
C ASP A 575 -0.56 -12.06 -10.71
N ILE A 576 -1.57 -12.02 -11.60
CA ILE A 576 -2.71 -11.10 -11.48
C ILE A 576 -3.52 -11.38 -10.22
N LEU A 577 -3.86 -12.65 -9.97
CA LEU A 577 -4.63 -13.06 -8.79
C LEU A 577 -3.89 -12.72 -7.49
N LYS A 578 -2.57 -12.93 -7.48
CA LYS A 578 -1.69 -12.61 -6.36
C LYS A 578 -1.64 -11.11 -6.09
N GLU A 579 -1.36 -10.32 -7.12
CA GLU A 579 -1.26 -8.85 -7.02
C GLU A 579 -2.60 -8.21 -6.58
N ASN A 580 -3.73 -8.82 -6.95
CA ASN A 580 -5.06 -8.37 -6.55
C ASN A 580 -5.54 -8.94 -5.20
N ASN A 581 -4.68 -9.65 -4.47
CA ASN A 581 -5.00 -10.27 -3.17
C ASN A 581 -6.25 -11.16 -3.21
N VAL A 582 -6.44 -11.92 -4.29
CA VAL A 582 -7.61 -12.80 -4.40
C VAL A 582 -7.58 -13.87 -3.32
N ARG A 583 -8.66 -13.95 -2.56
CA ARG A 583 -8.78 -14.82 -1.40
C ARG A 583 -10.10 -15.59 -1.40
N ILE A 584 -10.03 -16.88 -1.08
CA ILE A 584 -11.17 -17.75 -0.79
C ILE A 584 -11.28 -17.93 0.73
N SER A 585 -12.37 -17.45 1.30
CA SER A 585 -12.77 -17.67 2.69
C SER A 585 -13.69 -18.87 2.79
N LEU A 586 -13.14 -19.99 3.25
CA LEU A 586 -13.89 -21.23 3.46
C LEU A 586 -14.66 -21.17 4.78
N PHE A 587 -15.93 -21.57 4.74
CA PHE A 587 -16.81 -21.64 5.92
C PHE A 587 -17.56 -22.97 5.99
N GLY A 588 -18.21 -23.23 7.14
CA GLY A 588 -18.80 -24.53 7.48
C GLY A 588 -17.78 -25.52 8.07
N PRO A 589 -18.10 -26.83 8.15
CA PRO A 589 -19.32 -27.48 7.66
C PRO A 589 -20.53 -27.33 8.61
N GLY A 590 -21.74 -27.50 8.07
CA GLY A 590 -23.00 -27.50 8.83
C GLY A 590 -24.19 -27.15 7.93
N SER A 591 -25.35 -27.78 8.15
CA SER A 591 -26.57 -27.50 7.35
C SER A 591 -27.14 -26.10 7.56
N GLU A 592 -26.78 -25.46 8.67
CA GLU A 592 -27.16 -24.09 9.04
C GLU A 592 -26.02 -23.10 8.80
N SER A 593 -24.89 -23.54 8.22
CA SER A 593 -23.73 -22.67 8.00
C SER A 593 -23.96 -21.75 6.82
N THR A 594 -23.76 -20.45 7.05
CA THR A 594 -23.83 -19.40 6.04
C THR A 594 -22.59 -18.51 6.14
N THR A 595 -22.44 -17.60 5.18
CA THR A 595 -21.35 -16.61 5.15
C THR A 595 -21.31 -15.70 6.38
N SER A 596 -22.39 -15.60 7.17
CA SER A 596 -22.44 -14.76 8.38
C SER A 596 -21.54 -15.28 9.51
N GLU A 597 -20.99 -16.50 9.39
CA GLU A 597 -19.94 -17.01 10.28
C GLU A 597 -18.58 -16.34 10.05
N LEU A 598 -18.38 -15.68 8.90
CA LEU A 598 -17.14 -15.02 8.51
C LEU A 598 -17.14 -13.56 9.00
N PRO A 599 -16.03 -13.05 9.57
CA PRO A 599 -15.99 -11.72 10.18
C PRO A 599 -16.29 -10.60 9.17
N GLU A 600 -15.95 -10.80 7.89
CA GLU A 600 -16.16 -9.79 6.84
C GLU A 600 -17.60 -9.65 6.39
N PHE A 601 -18.42 -10.67 6.65
CA PHE A 601 -19.75 -10.82 6.07
C PHE A 601 -20.81 -11.05 7.16
N GLU A 602 -20.56 -10.54 8.37
CA GLU A 602 -21.51 -10.61 9.48
C GLU A 602 -22.88 -10.04 9.04
N GLY A 603 -23.93 -10.83 9.26
CA GLY A 603 -25.31 -10.49 8.87
C GLY A 603 -25.69 -10.81 7.42
N LEU A 604 -24.80 -11.39 6.62
CA LEU A 604 -25.14 -11.94 5.30
C LEU A 604 -25.32 -13.46 5.37
N ASP A 605 -26.55 -13.92 5.17
CA ASP A 605 -26.91 -15.34 5.24
C ASP A 605 -26.93 -16.01 3.85
N GLU A 606 -25.75 -16.16 3.23
CA GLU A 606 -25.59 -16.93 1.99
C GLU A 606 -25.09 -18.35 2.28
N PRO A 607 -25.85 -19.42 1.97
CA PRO A 607 -25.46 -20.80 2.27
C PRO A 607 -24.38 -21.38 1.35
N GLY A 608 -24.29 -20.98 0.08
CA GLY A 608 -23.33 -21.56 -0.87
C GLY A 608 -21.96 -20.89 -0.84
N GLY A 609 -21.98 -19.57 -0.64
CA GLY A 609 -20.88 -18.66 -0.87
C GLY A 609 -21.18 -17.71 -2.03
N PHE A 610 -20.25 -16.81 -2.32
CA PHE A 610 -20.33 -15.85 -3.42
C PHE A 610 -18.94 -15.42 -3.87
N SER A 611 -18.84 -15.00 -5.13
CA SER A 611 -17.60 -14.54 -5.76
C SER A 611 -17.05 -13.23 -5.20
N MET A 612 -15.76 -12.99 -5.47
CA MET A 612 -15.09 -11.73 -5.17
C MET A 612 -15.25 -10.76 -6.36
N GLY A 613 -15.89 -9.63 -6.12
CA GLY A 613 -15.79 -8.45 -6.99
C GLY A 613 -14.55 -7.61 -6.69
N VAL A 614 -14.33 -6.59 -7.52
CA VAL A 614 -13.15 -5.70 -7.44
C VAL A 614 -13.01 -5.05 -6.06
N THR A 615 -14.13 -4.66 -5.43
CA THR A 615 -14.12 -3.97 -4.14
C THR A 615 -14.29 -4.90 -2.93
N ASP A 616 -14.48 -6.19 -3.16
CA ASP A 616 -14.69 -7.16 -2.08
C ASP A 616 -13.37 -7.60 -1.46
N ALA A 617 -13.42 -7.96 -0.17
CA ALA A 617 -12.28 -8.48 0.57
C ALA A 617 -11.97 -9.93 0.18
N ALA A 618 -12.99 -10.71 -0.23
CA ALA A 618 -12.83 -12.10 -0.61
C ALA A 618 -14.04 -12.71 -1.32
N MET A 619 -13.76 -13.84 -1.96
CA MET A 619 -14.73 -14.85 -2.34
C MET A 619 -15.01 -15.75 -1.13
N THR A 620 -16.19 -16.32 -1.04
CA THR A 620 -16.57 -17.27 0.01
C THR A 620 -17.01 -18.60 -0.60
N ALA A 621 -16.78 -19.71 0.11
CA ALA A 621 -17.23 -21.03 -0.35
C ALA A 621 -17.53 -21.98 0.82
N ASN A 622 -18.69 -22.63 0.76
CA ASN A 622 -19.11 -23.59 1.78
C ASN A 622 -18.42 -24.95 1.60
N VAL A 623 -17.65 -25.38 2.61
CA VAL A 623 -16.94 -26.67 2.56
C VAL A 623 -17.84 -27.88 2.72
N GLU A 624 -19.09 -27.69 3.13
CA GLU A 624 -20.08 -28.76 3.25
C GLU A 624 -20.46 -29.33 1.88
N TRP A 625 -20.35 -28.54 0.81
CA TRP A 625 -20.73 -28.94 -0.55
C TRP A 625 -19.55 -29.47 -1.37
N LEU A 626 -18.31 -29.31 -0.90
CA LEU A 626 -17.12 -29.81 -1.59
C LEU A 626 -16.96 -31.33 -1.43
N CYS A 627 -16.74 -32.05 -2.52
CA CYS A 627 -16.35 -33.45 -2.42
C CYS A 627 -14.89 -33.60 -1.97
N TYR A 628 -14.66 -34.35 -0.89
CA TYR A 628 -13.33 -34.73 -0.41
C TYR A 628 -13.42 -36.00 0.46
N PRO A 629 -12.32 -36.70 0.77
CA PRO A 629 -12.36 -37.95 1.53
C PRO A 629 -13.16 -37.83 2.83
N GLY A 630 -14.35 -38.44 2.88
CA GLY A 630 -15.28 -38.42 4.01
C GLY A 630 -16.24 -37.22 4.06
N ASN A 631 -16.45 -36.51 2.95
CA ASN A 631 -17.64 -35.70 2.65
C ASN A 631 -18.15 -36.09 1.25
N PRO A 632 -19.41 -36.57 1.12
CA PRO A 632 -19.92 -37.01 -0.17
C PRO A 632 -20.16 -35.82 -1.11
N ASP A 633 -20.07 -36.08 -2.41
CA ASP A 633 -20.48 -35.14 -3.44
C ASP A 633 -21.99 -34.85 -3.34
N ARG A 634 -22.37 -33.56 -3.41
CA ARG A 634 -23.76 -33.09 -3.30
C ARG A 634 -24.29 -32.48 -4.59
N GLY A 635 -23.54 -32.56 -5.69
CA GLY A 635 -23.96 -32.08 -7.01
C GLY A 635 -23.65 -30.61 -7.29
N GLY A 636 -22.56 -30.09 -6.73
CA GLY A 636 -22.04 -28.74 -6.98
C GLY A 636 -20.72 -28.48 -6.27
N ASP A 637 -19.97 -27.49 -6.74
CA ASP A 637 -18.65 -27.13 -6.20
C ASP A 637 -18.51 -25.61 -6.07
N PRO A 638 -18.82 -25.03 -4.90
CA PRO A 638 -18.76 -23.58 -4.68
C PRO A 638 -17.38 -22.96 -4.93
N VAL A 639 -16.30 -23.72 -4.70
CA VAL A 639 -14.95 -23.22 -5.00
C VAL A 639 -14.77 -23.05 -6.51
N MET A 640 -15.22 -24.01 -7.33
CA MET A 640 -15.14 -23.87 -8.78
C MET A 640 -16.08 -22.77 -9.28
N HIS A 641 -17.34 -22.81 -8.85
CA HIS A 641 -18.37 -21.88 -9.32
C HIS A 641 -17.99 -20.42 -9.06
N GLU A 642 -17.69 -20.08 -7.81
CA GLU A 642 -17.42 -18.69 -7.43
C GLU A 642 -16.05 -18.21 -7.92
N LEU A 643 -15.09 -19.12 -8.14
CA LEU A 643 -13.81 -18.75 -8.73
C LEU A 643 -13.97 -18.37 -10.22
N VAL A 644 -14.90 -18.99 -10.95
CA VAL A 644 -15.19 -18.59 -12.34
C VAL A 644 -15.70 -17.14 -12.38
N HIS A 645 -16.65 -16.79 -11.50
CA HIS A 645 -17.10 -15.41 -11.35
C HIS A 645 -15.98 -14.47 -10.91
N THR A 646 -15.13 -14.90 -9.96
CA THR A 646 -13.98 -14.11 -9.50
C THR A 646 -12.95 -13.86 -10.61
N LEU A 647 -12.70 -14.85 -11.48
CA LEU A 647 -11.85 -14.66 -12.66
C LEU A 647 -12.44 -13.63 -13.62
N ASN A 648 -13.76 -13.61 -13.79
CA ASN A 648 -14.43 -12.55 -14.55
C ASN A 648 -14.25 -11.18 -13.87
N GLY A 649 -14.53 -11.09 -12.57
CA GLY A 649 -14.50 -9.84 -11.80
C GLY A 649 -13.11 -9.26 -11.50
N ILE A 650 -12.05 -10.05 -11.64
CA ILE A 650 -10.67 -9.61 -11.36
C ILE A 650 -9.79 -9.72 -12.59
N VAL A 651 -9.65 -10.94 -13.14
CA VAL A 651 -8.67 -11.20 -14.21
C VAL A 651 -9.14 -10.62 -15.53
N PHE A 652 -10.37 -10.91 -15.96
CA PHE A 652 -10.89 -10.44 -17.26
C PHE A 652 -11.07 -8.93 -17.29
N GLU A 653 -11.45 -8.36 -16.15
CA GLU A 653 -11.49 -6.92 -15.87
C GLU A 653 -10.10 -6.27 -16.02
N GLN A 654 -9.05 -6.89 -15.47
CA GLN A 654 -7.68 -6.37 -15.53
C GLN A 654 -7.03 -6.50 -16.92
N ILE A 655 -7.27 -7.60 -17.64
CA ILE A 655 -6.68 -7.83 -18.96
C ILE A 655 -7.53 -7.27 -20.11
N ASN A 656 -8.69 -6.67 -19.81
CA ASN A 656 -9.62 -6.13 -20.80
C ASN A 656 -10.03 -7.21 -21.83
N GLU A 657 -10.53 -8.36 -21.36
CA GLU A 657 -10.83 -9.55 -22.19
C GLU A 657 -12.10 -9.37 -23.04
N LEU A 658 -12.03 -8.48 -24.04
CA LEU A 658 -13.17 -8.14 -24.90
C LEU A 658 -13.71 -9.33 -25.67
N TYR A 659 -12.87 -10.31 -26.03
CA TYR A 659 -13.31 -11.49 -26.74
C TYR A 659 -14.38 -12.27 -25.96
N PHE A 660 -14.20 -12.39 -24.64
CA PHE A 660 -15.17 -13.01 -23.74
C PHE A 660 -16.43 -12.17 -23.62
N TYR A 661 -16.27 -10.88 -23.29
CA TYR A 661 -17.40 -9.97 -23.03
C TYR A 661 -18.34 -9.80 -24.24
N GLU A 662 -17.79 -9.82 -25.45
CA GLU A 662 -18.56 -9.76 -26.70
C GLU A 662 -19.43 -10.99 -26.97
N ARG A 663 -19.24 -12.11 -26.25
CA ARG A 663 -19.80 -13.42 -26.65
C ARG A 663 -20.65 -14.07 -25.58
N ILE A 664 -20.28 -13.97 -24.30
CA ILE A 664 -20.83 -14.84 -23.26
C ILE A 664 -22.37 -14.74 -23.12
N TYR A 665 -22.93 -13.54 -23.22
CA TYR A 665 -24.39 -13.36 -23.12
C TYR A 665 -25.13 -13.76 -24.39
N ASP A 666 -24.54 -13.60 -25.58
CA ASP A 666 -25.11 -14.13 -26.82
C ASP A 666 -25.14 -15.66 -26.80
N LEU A 667 -24.10 -16.30 -26.25
CA LEU A 667 -24.07 -17.74 -26.03
C LEU A 667 -25.13 -18.20 -25.02
N ALA A 668 -25.27 -17.48 -23.89
CA ALA A 668 -26.31 -17.77 -22.89
C ALA A 668 -27.72 -17.75 -23.50
N LEU A 669 -28.04 -16.70 -24.27
CA LEU A 669 -29.34 -16.57 -24.94
C LEU A 669 -29.55 -17.68 -25.97
N SER A 670 -28.52 -18.00 -26.75
CA SER A 670 -28.55 -19.10 -27.73
C SER A 670 -28.84 -20.45 -27.07
N ALA A 671 -28.20 -20.76 -25.94
CA ALA A 671 -28.43 -22.01 -25.21
C ALA A 671 -29.83 -22.09 -24.58
N ILE A 672 -30.34 -20.96 -24.07
CA ILE A 672 -31.71 -20.86 -23.54
C ILE A 672 -32.74 -21.07 -24.67
N ASP A 673 -32.56 -20.42 -25.82
CA ASP A 673 -33.45 -20.53 -26.98
C ASP A 673 -33.47 -21.94 -27.58
N LYS A 674 -32.33 -22.63 -27.57
CA LYS A 674 -32.22 -24.05 -27.96
C LYS A 674 -32.85 -25.00 -26.93
N GLY A 675 -33.15 -24.52 -25.73
CA GLY A 675 -33.66 -25.34 -24.63
C GLY A 675 -32.62 -26.28 -24.01
N ILE A 676 -31.32 -25.96 -24.17
CA ILE A 676 -30.20 -26.75 -23.65
C ILE A 676 -29.60 -26.15 -22.36
N PHE A 677 -30.13 -25.02 -21.91
CA PHE A 677 -29.86 -24.46 -20.59
C PHE A 677 -31.17 -24.25 -19.82
N ALA A 678 -31.22 -24.74 -18.58
CA ALA A 678 -32.43 -24.72 -17.77
C ALA A 678 -32.70 -23.34 -17.17
N THR A 679 -33.93 -22.84 -17.30
CA THR A 679 -34.39 -21.54 -16.76
C THR A 679 -35.52 -21.71 -15.74
N ASN A 680 -35.53 -22.86 -15.05
CA ASN A 680 -36.56 -23.24 -14.08
C ASN A 680 -36.00 -23.60 -12.69
N TYR A 681 -34.73 -23.32 -12.43
CA TYR A 681 -34.14 -23.48 -11.10
C TYR A 681 -34.36 -22.24 -10.24
N THR A 682 -34.34 -22.44 -8.93
CA THR A 682 -34.40 -21.36 -7.93
C THR A 682 -33.03 -21.22 -7.27
N GLN A 683 -32.51 -19.99 -7.21
CA GLN A 683 -31.29 -19.66 -6.46
C GLN A 683 -31.64 -18.81 -5.22
N HIS A 684 -30.68 -18.66 -4.31
CA HIS A 684 -30.81 -17.71 -3.22
C HIS A 684 -30.69 -16.28 -3.77
N LEU A 685 -31.64 -15.41 -3.44
CA LEU A 685 -31.72 -14.03 -3.91
C LEU A 685 -32.02 -13.11 -2.72
N ASP A 686 -31.65 -11.85 -2.85
CA ASP A 686 -31.98 -10.82 -1.86
C ASP A 686 -33.50 -10.71 -1.62
N ASP A 687 -33.84 -10.33 -0.39
CA ASP A 687 -35.22 -10.11 0.04
C ASP A 687 -35.98 -9.16 -0.90
N GLY A 688 -36.97 -9.72 -1.60
CA GLY A 688 -37.83 -8.98 -2.54
C GLY A 688 -37.40 -9.03 -4.00
N GLU A 689 -36.26 -9.65 -4.33
CA GLU A 689 -35.92 -9.98 -5.71
C GLU A 689 -36.70 -11.22 -6.21
N GLN A 690 -37.06 -11.19 -7.50
CA GLN A 690 -37.72 -12.30 -8.20
C GLN A 690 -36.81 -12.80 -9.31
N GLN A 691 -36.60 -14.11 -9.35
CA GLN A 691 -35.88 -14.81 -10.41
C GLN A 691 -36.44 -14.40 -11.79
N GLY A 692 -35.55 -14.17 -12.74
CA GLY A 692 -35.86 -13.66 -14.08
C GLY A 692 -34.68 -13.88 -15.02
N MET A 693 -34.79 -13.41 -16.27
CA MET A 693 -33.81 -13.75 -17.30
C MET A 693 -32.42 -13.20 -16.98
N LYS A 694 -32.32 -12.04 -16.32
CA LYS A 694 -31.04 -11.49 -15.86
C LYS A 694 -30.23 -12.48 -15.02
N HIS A 695 -30.91 -13.28 -14.19
CA HIS A 695 -30.26 -14.18 -13.24
C HIS A 695 -29.72 -15.41 -13.97
N TYR A 696 -30.53 -16.00 -14.85
CA TYR A 696 -30.10 -17.15 -15.66
C TYR A 696 -28.92 -16.81 -16.58
N VAL A 697 -28.94 -15.63 -17.19
CA VAL A 697 -27.86 -15.16 -18.06
C VAL A 697 -26.58 -14.85 -17.27
N GLY A 698 -26.71 -14.26 -16.07
CA GLY A 698 -25.58 -13.97 -15.18
C GLY A 698 -24.86 -15.23 -14.70
N GLU A 699 -25.60 -16.29 -14.34
CA GLU A 699 -25.02 -17.55 -13.85
C GLU A 699 -24.53 -18.49 -14.96
N TYR A 700 -24.88 -18.22 -16.22
CA TYR A 700 -24.61 -19.12 -17.34
C TYR A 700 -23.14 -19.55 -17.43
N TRP A 701 -22.21 -18.59 -17.32
CA TRP A 701 -20.78 -18.88 -17.43
C TRP A 701 -20.28 -19.77 -16.29
N ALA A 702 -20.56 -19.40 -15.04
CA ALA A 702 -20.10 -20.15 -13.87
C ALA A 702 -20.70 -21.55 -13.82
N MET A 703 -22.01 -21.69 -14.09
CA MET A 703 -22.67 -23.01 -14.08
C MET A 703 -22.16 -23.95 -15.16
N THR A 704 -21.94 -23.46 -16.37
CA THR A 704 -21.49 -24.30 -17.49
C THR A 704 -20.02 -24.68 -17.37
N VAL A 705 -19.18 -23.79 -16.82
CA VAL A 705 -17.78 -24.09 -16.50
C VAL A 705 -17.68 -25.05 -15.31
N GLU A 706 -18.50 -24.86 -14.26
CA GLU A 706 -18.59 -25.80 -13.11
C GLU A 706 -18.91 -27.21 -13.61
N GLY A 707 -19.94 -27.36 -14.45
CA GLY A 707 -20.32 -28.65 -15.03
C GLY A 707 -19.22 -29.24 -15.92
N TYR A 708 -18.60 -28.42 -16.77
CA TYR A 708 -17.45 -28.84 -17.59
C TYR A 708 -16.30 -29.38 -16.72
N LEU A 709 -15.86 -28.62 -15.71
CA LEU A 709 -14.72 -28.98 -14.87
C LEU A 709 -14.96 -30.21 -13.99
N MET A 710 -16.21 -30.41 -13.56
CA MET A 710 -16.63 -31.58 -12.79
C MET A 710 -16.75 -32.85 -13.65
N ASP A 711 -17.01 -32.70 -14.95
CA ASP A 711 -17.20 -33.79 -15.93
C ASP A 711 -18.10 -34.93 -15.38
N MET A 712 -19.28 -34.54 -14.86
CA MET A 712 -20.23 -35.40 -14.15
C MET A 712 -21.57 -35.49 -14.88
N GLU A 713 -21.85 -36.65 -15.49
CA GLU A 713 -23.11 -36.93 -16.18
C GLU A 713 -24.36 -36.60 -15.32
N GLY A 714 -25.27 -35.81 -15.88
CA GLY A 714 -26.51 -35.38 -15.24
C GLY A 714 -26.38 -34.16 -14.34
N PHE A 715 -25.19 -33.55 -14.21
CA PHE A 715 -24.98 -32.32 -13.45
C PHE A 715 -25.94 -31.21 -13.92
N LYS A 716 -26.74 -30.68 -12.96
CA LYS A 716 -27.74 -29.60 -13.15
C LYS A 716 -28.55 -29.68 -14.46
N TYR A 717 -28.79 -30.89 -14.96
CA TYR A 717 -29.56 -31.22 -16.16
C TYR A 717 -28.98 -30.79 -17.52
N SER A 718 -27.81 -30.13 -17.59
CA SER A 718 -27.10 -29.82 -18.84
C SER A 718 -25.65 -29.36 -18.62
N HIS A 719 -24.85 -29.27 -19.69
CA HIS A 719 -23.43 -28.85 -19.66
C HIS A 719 -22.60 -29.63 -18.65
N ASP A 720 -22.83 -30.93 -18.64
CA ASP A 720 -22.47 -31.83 -17.55
C ASP A 720 -21.15 -32.57 -17.79
N THR A 721 -20.75 -32.73 -19.05
CA THR A 721 -19.50 -33.40 -19.45
C THR A 721 -18.80 -32.69 -20.60
N HIS A 722 -17.48 -32.91 -20.73
CA HIS A 722 -16.67 -32.36 -21.83
C HIS A 722 -17.27 -32.74 -23.19
N GLU A 723 -17.63 -34.01 -23.38
CA GLU A 723 -18.19 -34.53 -24.61
C GLU A 723 -19.58 -33.96 -24.90
N TRP A 724 -20.45 -33.87 -23.89
CA TRP A 724 -21.79 -33.33 -24.09
C TRP A 724 -21.75 -31.87 -24.53
N ILE A 725 -20.92 -31.03 -23.90
CA ILE A 725 -20.81 -29.61 -24.27
C ILE A 725 -20.25 -29.49 -25.69
N LYS A 726 -19.22 -30.26 -26.03
CA LYS A 726 -18.63 -30.26 -27.36
C LYS A 726 -19.62 -30.65 -28.47
N GLU A 727 -20.53 -31.57 -28.18
CA GLU A 727 -21.54 -32.04 -29.14
C GLU A 727 -22.75 -31.11 -29.24
N ASN A 728 -23.21 -30.54 -28.12
CA ASN A 728 -24.48 -29.83 -28.05
C ASN A 728 -24.34 -28.30 -28.01
N ASP A 729 -23.20 -27.78 -27.53
CA ASP A 729 -22.87 -26.35 -27.54
C ASP A 729 -21.38 -26.08 -27.88
N PRO A 730 -20.95 -26.36 -29.12
CA PRO A 730 -19.54 -26.31 -29.52
C PRO A 730 -18.90 -24.92 -29.43
N GLU A 731 -19.68 -23.84 -29.59
CA GLU A 731 -19.16 -22.47 -29.46
C GLU A 731 -18.81 -22.13 -28.01
N LEU A 732 -19.64 -22.59 -27.05
CA LEU A 732 -19.31 -22.49 -25.63
C LEU A 732 -18.12 -23.39 -25.28
N TYR A 733 -18.05 -24.61 -25.81
CA TYR A 733 -16.89 -25.49 -25.60
C TYR A 733 -15.58 -24.79 -26.01
N ASP A 734 -15.55 -24.20 -27.20
CA ASP A 734 -14.39 -23.45 -27.71
C ASP A 734 -14.02 -22.26 -26.81
N LEU A 735 -15.02 -21.57 -26.24
CA LEU A 735 -14.80 -20.50 -25.27
C LEU A 735 -14.23 -21.03 -23.94
N ILE A 736 -14.75 -22.14 -23.41
CA ILE A 736 -14.28 -22.76 -22.15
C ILE A 736 -12.81 -23.18 -22.25
N ILE A 737 -12.44 -23.93 -23.30
CA ILE A 737 -11.07 -24.47 -23.44
C ILE A 737 -10.00 -23.40 -23.69
N ARG A 738 -10.40 -22.14 -23.94
CA ARG A 738 -9.49 -21.00 -24.02
C ARG A 738 -8.97 -20.58 -22.64
N TYR A 739 -9.72 -20.83 -21.58
CA TYR A 739 -9.39 -20.38 -20.22
C TYR A 739 -9.15 -21.53 -19.24
N PHE A 740 -9.73 -22.71 -19.49
CA PHE A 740 -9.71 -23.83 -18.56
C PHE A 740 -9.06 -25.09 -19.15
N PRO A 741 -8.54 -25.99 -18.29
CA PRO A 741 -7.88 -27.22 -18.74
C PRO A 741 -8.79 -28.14 -19.57
N THR A 742 -8.16 -29.00 -20.36
CA THR A 742 -8.85 -30.04 -21.16
C THR A 742 -8.65 -31.44 -20.61
N GLN A 743 -7.69 -31.63 -19.69
CA GLN A 743 -7.50 -32.92 -19.02
C GLN A 743 -8.69 -33.19 -18.09
N LYS A 744 -9.17 -34.43 -18.04
CA LYS A 744 -10.22 -34.81 -17.10
C LYS A 744 -9.65 -34.90 -15.68
N TRP A 745 -10.45 -34.51 -14.70
CA TRP A 745 -10.05 -34.49 -13.29
C TRP A 745 -11.13 -35.16 -12.42
N ASP A 746 -10.72 -35.74 -11.29
CA ASP A 746 -11.63 -36.25 -10.27
C ASP A 746 -11.67 -35.28 -9.09
N GLN A 747 -12.79 -34.58 -8.91
CA GLN A 747 -12.89 -33.58 -7.85
C GLN A 747 -12.90 -34.14 -6.43
N CYS A 748 -13.19 -35.43 -6.27
CA CYS A 748 -13.24 -36.09 -4.98
C CYS A 748 -11.87 -36.65 -4.58
N THR A 749 -11.11 -37.19 -5.52
CA THR A 749 -9.77 -37.77 -5.25
C THR A 749 -8.63 -36.79 -5.49
N GLY A 750 -8.85 -35.73 -6.28
CA GLY A 750 -7.84 -34.78 -6.69
C GLY A 750 -6.92 -35.29 -7.81
N GLU A 751 -7.22 -36.45 -8.41
CA GLU A 751 -6.37 -37.09 -9.41
C GLU A 751 -6.80 -36.76 -10.85
N LEU A 752 -5.83 -36.60 -11.75
CA LEU A 752 -6.11 -36.51 -13.19
C LEU A 752 -6.56 -37.87 -13.72
N LYS A 753 -7.64 -37.88 -14.52
CA LYS A 753 -8.14 -39.07 -15.21
C LYS A 753 -7.44 -39.18 -16.56
N ASN A 754 -6.90 -40.37 -16.87
CA ASN A 754 -6.25 -40.67 -18.14
C ASN A 754 -7.23 -40.80 -19.30
#